data_AF-A0A737IZR6-F1
#
_entry.id   AF-A0A737IZR6-F1
#
_cell.length_a   1.000
_cell.length_b   1.000
_cell.length_c   1.000
_cell.angle_alpha   90.00
_cell.angle_beta   90.00
_cell.angle_gamma   90.00
#
_symmetry.space_group_name_H-M   'P 1'
#
loop_
_entity.id
_entity.type
_entity.pdbx_description
1 polymer ?
#
loop_
_entity_poly.entity_id
_entity_poly.type
_entity_poly.pdbx_seq_one_letter_code
_entity_poly.pdbx_strand_id
1 'polypeptide(L)'
;MSMDISDFYQTFFDEADELLADMEQHLLDLAPESPDAEQLNAIFRAAHSIKGGAGTFGFTILQETTHLMENLLDEARRGEMQLNTDIINLFLETKDIMQEQLDAYKNSEEPDAASFEYICNALRQLALEAKGETTPAVVETAALSAAMQEESVAETESPRDESKLRIVLSRLKASEVDLLEEELGNLATLTDVVKGADSLSATLDGSVGEDDIVAVLCFVIEADQIAFEKVVAAPVEKAQEKTEVAPVASPTVVAPAAKSAAHEHHAGREKPARERESTSIRVAVEKVDQLINLVGELVITQSMLAQRSNELDPVNHGDLITSMGQLQRNARDLQESVMSIRMMPMEYVFSRFPRLVRDLAGKLGKQVELTLVGSSTELDKSLIERIIDPLTHLVRNSLDHGIEMPEKRLEAGKNAVGNLILSAEHQGGNICIEVTDDGAGLNRERILAKAISQGMAVNENMTDDEVGMLIFAPGFSTAEQVTDVSGRGVGMDVVKRNIQEMGGHVEIQSKQGSGTTIRILLPLTLAILDGMSVRVAGEVFILPLNAVMESLQPREEDLHPLAGGERVLEVRGEYLPLVELWKVFDVDGAKTEATQGIVVILQSAGRRYALLVDQLIGQHQVVVKNLESNYRKVPGISAATILGDGSVALIVDVSALQGLNREQRMAITAA
;
A
#
# COMPACT_ATOMS: atom_id res chain seq x y z
N MET A 1 -24.96 -23.42 14.64
CA MET A 1 -24.29 -22.14 14.42
C MET A 1 -24.75 -21.68 13.05
N SER A 2 -25.65 -20.70 12.97
CA SER A 2 -25.98 -20.09 11.68
C SER A 2 -24.76 -19.29 11.25
N MET A 3 -24.13 -19.66 10.14
CA MET A 3 -23.11 -18.81 9.53
C MET A 3 -23.74 -17.44 9.23
N ASP A 4 -23.04 -16.38 9.65
CA ASP A 4 -23.49 -15.01 9.44
C ASP A 4 -23.26 -14.66 7.97
N ILE A 5 -24.27 -14.11 7.31
CA ILE A 5 -24.21 -13.74 5.88
C ILE A 5 -23.12 -12.66 5.66
N SER A 6 -22.76 -11.91 6.71
CA SER A 6 -21.67 -10.93 6.70
C SER A 6 -20.31 -11.53 6.30
N ASP A 7 -20.02 -12.77 6.69
CA ASP A 7 -18.71 -13.40 6.41
C ASP A 7 -18.55 -13.73 4.91
N PHE A 8 -19.67 -13.98 4.22
CA PHE A 8 -19.70 -14.22 2.78
C PHE A 8 -19.52 -12.93 1.97
N TYR A 9 -20.09 -11.81 2.44
CA TYR A 9 -19.85 -10.51 1.81
C TYR A 9 -18.38 -10.13 1.84
N GLN A 10 -17.72 -10.27 2.99
CA GLN A 10 -16.30 -9.94 3.10
C GLN A 10 -15.43 -10.79 2.18
N THR A 11 -15.73 -12.09 2.08
CA THR A 11 -15.01 -13.01 1.21
C THR A 11 -15.15 -12.60 -0.27
N PHE A 12 -16.38 -12.28 -0.70
CA PHE A 12 -16.63 -11.78 -2.05
C PHE A 12 -15.90 -10.47 -2.33
N PHE A 13 -15.93 -9.52 -1.39
CA PHE A 13 -15.26 -8.23 -1.57
C PHE A 13 -13.75 -8.36 -1.70
N ASP A 14 -13.13 -9.20 -0.87
CA ASP A 14 -11.69 -9.49 -0.96
C ASP A 14 -11.36 -10.17 -2.31
N GLU A 15 -12.17 -11.14 -2.75
CA GLU A 15 -11.97 -11.84 -4.02
C GLU A 15 -12.16 -10.90 -5.22
N ALA A 16 -13.19 -10.05 -5.18
CA ALA A 16 -13.44 -9.07 -6.24
C ALA A 16 -12.30 -8.04 -6.34
N ASP A 17 -11.71 -7.62 -5.23
CA ASP A 17 -10.51 -6.75 -5.23
C ASP A 17 -9.31 -7.44 -5.91
N GLU A 18 -9.05 -8.70 -5.57
CA GLU A 18 -7.98 -9.50 -6.18
C GLU A 18 -8.22 -9.66 -7.69
N LEU A 19 -9.44 -10.03 -8.09
CA LEU A 19 -9.80 -10.21 -9.51
C LEU A 19 -9.75 -8.90 -10.31
N LEU A 20 -10.16 -7.77 -9.72
CA LEU A 20 -10.05 -6.46 -10.36
C LEU A 20 -8.59 -6.05 -10.56
N ALA A 21 -7.72 -6.32 -9.58
CA ALA A 21 -6.29 -6.06 -9.68
C ALA A 21 -5.62 -6.92 -10.76
N ASP A 22 -5.92 -8.22 -10.79
CA ASP A 22 -5.42 -9.14 -11.82
C ASP A 22 -5.89 -8.72 -13.22
N MET A 23 -7.16 -8.33 -13.35
CA MET A 23 -7.73 -7.83 -14.60
C MET A 23 -6.99 -6.58 -15.10
N GLU A 24 -6.69 -5.63 -14.22
CA GLU A 24 -5.92 -4.43 -14.58
C GLU A 24 -4.51 -4.77 -15.07
N GLN A 25 -3.80 -5.66 -14.37
CA GLN A 25 -2.46 -6.08 -14.78
C GLN A 25 -2.48 -6.73 -16.17
N HIS A 26 -3.42 -7.66 -16.40
CA HIS A 26 -3.55 -8.30 -17.70
C HIS A 26 -3.95 -7.32 -18.81
N LEU A 27 -4.81 -6.33 -18.54
CA LEU A 27 -5.17 -5.29 -19.50
C LEU A 27 -3.99 -4.37 -19.86
N LEU A 28 -3.13 -4.04 -18.89
CA LEU A 28 -1.94 -3.20 -19.11
C LEU A 28 -0.87 -3.91 -19.94
N ASP A 29 -0.70 -5.21 -19.75
CA ASP A 29 0.29 -6.03 -20.46
C ASP A 29 -0.20 -6.48 -21.85
N LEU A 30 -1.50 -6.35 -22.14
CA LEU A 30 -2.10 -6.80 -23.39
C LEU A 30 -1.65 -5.93 -24.58
N ALA A 31 -1.10 -6.56 -25.61
CA ALA A 31 -0.79 -5.88 -26.87
C ALA A 31 -2.04 -5.82 -27.77
N PRO A 32 -2.62 -4.62 -28.06
CA PRO A 32 -3.89 -4.52 -28.78
C PRO A 32 -3.87 -5.11 -30.20
N GLU A 33 -2.76 -4.97 -30.93
CA GLU A 33 -2.62 -5.46 -32.32
C GLU A 33 -2.44 -6.98 -32.43
N SER A 34 -2.09 -7.63 -31.32
CA SER A 34 -1.85 -9.08 -31.26
C SER A 34 -2.09 -9.60 -29.84
N PRO A 35 -3.36 -9.60 -29.38
CA PRO A 35 -3.65 -9.92 -27.99
C PRO A 35 -3.36 -11.40 -27.73
N ASP A 36 -2.69 -11.67 -26.62
CA ASP A 36 -2.44 -13.05 -26.20
C ASP A 36 -3.77 -13.68 -25.74
N ALA A 37 -4.07 -14.87 -26.30
CA ALA A 37 -5.32 -15.57 -26.03
C ALA A 37 -5.41 -16.00 -24.57
N GLU A 38 -4.28 -16.33 -23.92
CA GLU A 38 -4.26 -16.72 -22.51
C GLU A 38 -4.58 -15.54 -21.59
N GLN A 39 -3.98 -14.37 -21.84
CA GLN A 39 -4.28 -13.12 -21.14
C GLN A 39 -5.76 -12.70 -21.33
N LEU A 40 -6.29 -12.74 -22.56
CA LEU A 40 -7.70 -12.44 -22.83
C LEU A 40 -8.66 -13.39 -22.07
N ASN A 41 -8.33 -14.67 -21.99
CA ASN A 41 -9.09 -15.64 -21.21
C ASN A 41 -9.01 -15.38 -19.70
N ALA A 42 -7.87 -14.89 -19.19
CA ALA A 42 -7.72 -14.52 -17.79
C ALA A 42 -8.60 -13.31 -17.43
N ILE A 43 -8.57 -12.24 -18.25
CA ILE A 43 -9.41 -11.04 -18.08
C ILE A 43 -10.90 -11.42 -18.10
N PHE A 44 -11.31 -12.27 -19.05
CA PHE A 44 -12.69 -12.74 -19.13
C PHE A 44 -13.12 -13.55 -17.90
N ARG A 45 -12.27 -14.46 -17.40
CA ARG A 45 -12.56 -15.24 -16.18
C ARG A 45 -12.75 -14.34 -14.97
N ALA A 46 -11.91 -13.32 -14.82
CA ALA A 46 -12.05 -12.35 -13.73
C ALA A 46 -13.39 -11.60 -13.80
N ALA A 47 -13.76 -11.09 -14.98
CA ALA A 47 -15.05 -10.43 -15.19
C ALA A 47 -16.23 -11.38 -14.91
N HIS A 48 -16.17 -12.61 -15.42
CA HIS A 48 -17.23 -13.60 -15.23
C HIS A 48 -17.45 -13.95 -13.75
N SER A 49 -16.36 -14.15 -12.99
CA SER A 49 -16.42 -14.42 -11.55
C SER A 49 -17.01 -13.24 -10.76
N ILE A 50 -16.59 -12.00 -11.07
CA ILE A 50 -17.14 -10.79 -10.43
C ILE A 50 -18.64 -10.66 -10.70
N LYS A 51 -19.09 -10.89 -11.94
CA LYS A 51 -20.51 -10.88 -12.30
C LYS A 51 -21.30 -11.93 -11.50
N GLY A 52 -20.78 -13.15 -11.41
CA GLY A 52 -21.41 -14.25 -10.67
C GLY A 52 -21.56 -13.95 -9.19
N GLY A 53 -20.50 -13.45 -8.56
CA GLY A 53 -20.54 -13.01 -7.16
C GLY A 53 -21.49 -11.83 -6.95
N ALA A 54 -21.40 -10.79 -7.78
CA ALA A 54 -22.29 -9.62 -7.71
C ALA A 54 -23.77 -10.01 -7.82
N GLY A 55 -24.11 -10.94 -8.72
CA GLY A 55 -25.47 -11.47 -8.85
C GLY A 55 -25.94 -12.29 -7.65
N THR A 56 -25.05 -13.06 -7.03
CA THR A 56 -25.36 -13.86 -5.83
C THR A 56 -25.70 -12.97 -4.63
N PHE A 57 -25.02 -11.84 -4.48
CA PHE A 57 -25.19 -10.90 -3.38
C PHE A 57 -26.16 -9.75 -3.68
N GLY A 58 -26.72 -9.68 -4.89
CA GLY A 58 -27.71 -8.66 -5.27
C GLY A 58 -27.12 -7.28 -5.60
N PHE A 59 -25.83 -7.20 -5.93
CA PHE A 59 -25.15 -5.97 -6.35
C PHE A 59 -25.41 -5.69 -7.84
N THR A 60 -26.64 -5.25 -8.14
CA THR A 60 -27.17 -5.12 -9.51
C THR A 60 -26.35 -4.19 -10.40
N ILE A 61 -25.85 -3.07 -9.88
CA ILE A 61 -25.07 -2.08 -10.64
C ILE A 61 -23.73 -2.68 -11.06
N LEU A 62 -23.03 -3.34 -10.11
CA LEU A 62 -21.77 -4.01 -10.39
C LEU A 62 -21.96 -5.19 -11.35
N GLN A 63 -23.03 -5.97 -11.17
CA GLN A 63 -23.38 -7.07 -12.05
C GLN A 63 -23.64 -6.59 -13.49
N GLU A 64 -24.39 -5.50 -13.68
CA GLU A 64 -24.71 -4.97 -15.02
C GLU A 64 -23.47 -4.41 -15.71
N THR A 65 -22.65 -3.63 -14.99
CA THR A 65 -21.39 -3.08 -15.52
C THR A 65 -20.46 -4.22 -15.99
N THR A 66 -20.27 -5.22 -15.12
CA THR A 66 -19.41 -6.37 -15.42
C THR A 66 -19.94 -7.20 -16.59
N HIS A 67 -21.26 -7.38 -16.68
CA HIS A 67 -21.89 -8.11 -17.78
C HIS A 67 -21.68 -7.43 -19.14
N LEU A 68 -21.76 -6.10 -19.22
CA LEU A 68 -21.49 -5.38 -20.47
C LEU A 68 -20.03 -5.54 -20.91
N MET A 69 -19.09 -5.44 -19.96
CA MET A 69 -17.68 -5.65 -20.22
C MET A 69 -17.38 -7.09 -20.66
N GLU A 70 -17.95 -8.08 -19.99
CA GLU A 70 -17.80 -9.50 -20.31
C GLU A 70 -18.26 -9.83 -21.74
N ASN A 71 -19.38 -9.25 -22.19
CA ASN A 71 -19.86 -9.46 -23.56
C ASN A 71 -18.89 -8.93 -24.61
N LEU A 72 -18.30 -7.75 -24.40
CA LEU A 72 -17.29 -7.18 -25.30
C LEU A 72 -16.00 -8.01 -25.30
N LEU A 73 -15.60 -8.51 -24.13
CA LEU A 73 -14.45 -9.42 -24.01
C LEU A 73 -14.71 -10.75 -24.73
N ASP A 74 -15.94 -11.27 -24.73
CA ASP A 74 -16.29 -12.47 -25.47
C ASP A 74 -16.24 -12.25 -27.00
N GLU A 75 -16.74 -11.11 -27.48
CA GLU A 75 -16.63 -10.71 -28.89
C GLU A 75 -15.15 -10.60 -29.32
N ALA A 76 -14.28 -10.03 -28.46
CA ALA A 76 -12.85 -9.99 -28.71
C ALA A 76 -12.19 -11.39 -28.74
N ARG A 77 -12.58 -12.29 -27.82
CA ARG A 77 -12.07 -13.67 -27.77
C ARG A 77 -12.44 -14.49 -28.99
N ARG A 78 -13.63 -14.27 -29.55
CA ARG A 78 -14.11 -14.92 -30.78
C ARG A 78 -13.50 -14.34 -32.05
N GLY A 79 -12.74 -13.24 -31.93
CA GLY A 79 -12.18 -12.50 -33.06
C GLY A 79 -13.21 -11.70 -33.85
N GLU A 80 -14.38 -11.44 -33.25
CA GLU A 80 -15.48 -10.65 -33.83
C GLU A 80 -15.24 -9.14 -33.62
N MET A 81 -14.49 -8.76 -32.59
CA MET A 81 -14.06 -7.39 -32.31
C MET A 81 -12.52 -7.29 -32.27
N GLN A 82 -11.94 -6.37 -33.05
CA GLN A 82 -10.50 -6.11 -33.01
C GLN A 82 -10.18 -5.08 -31.91
N LEU A 83 -9.25 -5.44 -31.02
CA LEU A 83 -8.83 -4.56 -29.94
C LEU A 83 -7.92 -3.44 -30.47
N ASN A 84 -8.06 -2.25 -29.89
CA ASN A 84 -7.18 -1.12 -30.11
C ASN A 84 -6.87 -0.43 -28.77
N THR A 85 -6.03 0.59 -28.78
CA THR A 85 -5.63 1.29 -27.53
C THR A 85 -6.81 1.98 -26.85
N ASP A 86 -7.77 2.53 -27.61
CA ASP A 86 -8.93 3.22 -27.04
C ASP A 86 -9.88 2.25 -26.33
N ILE A 87 -10.06 1.05 -26.88
CA ILE A 87 -10.86 -0.03 -26.26
C ILE A 87 -10.20 -0.52 -24.96
N ILE A 88 -8.88 -0.71 -24.96
CA ILE A 88 -8.15 -1.11 -23.73
C ILE A 88 -8.28 -0.02 -22.66
N ASN A 89 -8.14 1.25 -23.03
CA ASN A 89 -8.34 2.36 -22.10
C ASN A 89 -9.76 2.38 -21.54
N LEU A 90 -10.79 2.11 -22.37
CA LEU A 90 -12.17 2.03 -21.90
C LEU A 90 -12.40 0.84 -20.95
N PHE A 91 -11.75 -0.31 -21.18
CA PHE A 91 -11.79 -1.43 -20.25
C PHE A 91 -11.11 -1.12 -18.92
N LEU A 92 -9.99 -0.38 -18.94
CA LEU A 92 -9.33 0.09 -17.73
C LEU A 92 -10.21 1.10 -16.96
N GLU A 93 -10.87 2.02 -17.67
CA GLU A 93 -11.85 2.95 -17.08
C GLU A 93 -13.07 2.21 -16.51
N THR A 94 -13.53 1.16 -17.19
CA THR A 94 -14.62 0.31 -16.70
C THR A 94 -14.23 -0.41 -15.41
N LYS A 95 -13.01 -0.96 -15.37
CA LYS A 95 -12.46 -1.59 -14.17
C LYS A 95 -12.41 -0.60 -13.00
N ASP A 96 -12.01 0.65 -13.24
CA ASP A 96 -11.96 1.67 -12.17
C ASP A 96 -13.35 1.97 -11.61
N ILE A 97 -14.35 2.10 -12.48
CA ILE A 97 -15.74 2.32 -12.06
C ILE A 97 -16.30 1.09 -11.34
N MET A 98 -15.93 -0.13 -11.76
CA MET A 98 -16.26 -1.35 -11.01
C MET A 98 -15.62 -1.37 -9.62
N GLN A 99 -14.38 -0.86 -9.47
CA GLN A 99 -13.72 -0.71 -8.17
C GLN A 99 -14.46 0.30 -7.28
N GLU A 100 -14.85 1.46 -7.83
CA GLU A 100 -15.64 2.46 -7.11
C GLU A 100 -17.00 1.91 -6.66
N GLN A 101 -17.69 1.16 -7.54
CA GLN A 101 -18.94 0.47 -7.21
C GLN A 101 -18.74 -0.54 -6.07
N LEU A 102 -17.68 -1.34 -6.14
CA LEU A 102 -17.34 -2.32 -5.11
C LEU A 102 -17.07 -1.65 -3.76
N ASP A 103 -16.31 -0.56 -3.76
CA ASP A 103 -15.98 0.19 -2.53
C ASP A 103 -17.22 0.88 -1.94
N ALA A 104 -18.13 1.40 -2.77
CA ALA A 104 -19.43 1.89 -2.31
C ALA A 104 -20.21 0.79 -1.58
N TYR A 105 -20.30 -0.41 -2.17
CA TYR A 105 -20.97 -1.55 -1.53
C TYR A 105 -20.31 -2.01 -0.23
N LYS A 106 -18.96 -2.02 -0.15
CA LYS A 106 -18.24 -2.29 1.12
C LYS A 106 -18.61 -1.30 2.21
N ASN A 107 -18.77 -0.03 1.84
CA ASN A 107 -19.16 1.05 2.76
C ASN A 107 -20.66 1.14 3.03
N SER A 108 -21.46 0.21 2.47
CA SER A 108 -22.93 0.24 2.54
C SER A 108 -23.55 1.51 1.94
N GLU A 109 -22.90 2.08 0.93
CA GLU A 109 -23.35 3.23 0.14
C GLU A 109 -23.88 2.77 -1.23
N GLU A 110 -24.69 3.60 -1.88
CA GLU A 110 -25.09 3.36 -3.28
C GLU A 110 -23.99 3.87 -4.22
N PRO A 111 -23.60 3.09 -5.24
CA PRO A 111 -22.66 3.55 -6.26
C PRO A 111 -23.12 4.81 -6.99
N ASP A 112 -22.18 5.62 -7.48
CA ASP A 112 -22.49 6.84 -8.21
C ASP A 112 -23.23 6.54 -9.52
N ALA A 113 -24.48 7.03 -9.60
CA ALA A 113 -25.35 6.80 -10.75
C ALA A 113 -24.81 7.47 -12.03
N ALA A 114 -24.13 8.61 -11.93
CA ALA A 114 -23.61 9.32 -13.09
C ALA A 114 -22.44 8.56 -13.74
N SER A 115 -21.47 8.09 -12.94
CA SER A 115 -20.38 7.22 -13.41
C SER A 115 -20.90 5.91 -14.01
N PHE A 116 -21.88 5.28 -13.37
CA PHE A 116 -22.52 4.06 -13.88
C PHE A 116 -23.20 4.28 -15.25
N GLU A 117 -24.06 5.30 -15.38
CA GLU A 117 -24.73 5.59 -16.64
C GLU A 117 -23.75 5.92 -17.76
N TYR A 118 -22.72 6.71 -17.45
CA TYR A 118 -21.65 7.06 -18.39
C TYR A 118 -20.95 5.81 -18.94
N ILE A 119 -20.47 4.92 -18.08
CA ILE A 119 -19.69 3.76 -18.52
C ILE A 119 -20.55 2.74 -19.26
N CYS A 120 -21.78 2.50 -18.81
CA CYS A 120 -22.71 1.62 -19.50
C CYS A 120 -23.03 2.13 -20.91
N ASN A 121 -23.20 3.45 -21.07
CA ASN A 121 -23.42 4.04 -22.38
C ASN A 121 -22.18 3.91 -23.29
N ALA A 122 -20.98 4.15 -22.76
CA ALA A 122 -19.74 3.99 -23.50
C ALA A 122 -19.52 2.55 -23.98
N LEU A 123 -19.73 1.56 -23.11
CA LEU A 123 -19.63 0.13 -23.46
C LEU A 123 -20.69 -0.29 -24.49
N ARG A 124 -21.94 0.17 -24.35
CA ARG A 124 -23.02 -0.11 -25.31
C ARG A 124 -22.72 0.52 -26.67
N GLN A 125 -22.18 1.74 -26.70
CA GLN A 125 -21.79 2.39 -27.94
C GLN A 125 -20.68 1.61 -28.64
N LEU A 126 -19.67 1.16 -27.90
CA LEU A 126 -18.62 0.32 -28.46
C LEU A 126 -19.16 -1.00 -29.04
N ALA A 127 -20.11 -1.64 -28.37
CA ALA A 127 -20.76 -2.86 -28.86
C ALA A 127 -21.54 -2.65 -30.17
N LEU A 128 -22.15 -1.47 -30.36
CA LEU A 128 -22.83 -1.08 -31.60
C LEU A 128 -21.83 -0.81 -32.74
N GLU A 129 -20.74 -0.12 -32.42
CA GLU A 129 -19.67 0.18 -33.38
C GLU A 129 -18.98 -1.12 -33.86
N ALA A 130 -18.74 -2.07 -32.96
CA ALA A 130 -18.21 -3.40 -33.29
C ALA A 130 -19.13 -4.20 -34.23
N LYS A 131 -20.45 -4.02 -34.12
CA LYS A 131 -21.47 -4.69 -34.96
C LYS A 131 -21.73 -4.01 -36.30
N GLY A 132 -21.07 -2.88 -36.60
CA GLY A 132 -21.20 -2.16 -37.87
C GLY A 132 -22.54 -1.44 -38.06
N GLU A 133 -23.34 -1.29 -37.01
CA GLU A 133 -24.61 -0.55 -37.05
C GLU A 133 -24.37 0.89 -36.59
N THR A 134 -24.12 1.78 -37.55
CA THR A 134 -24.06 3.22 -37.28
C THR A 134 -25.46 3.83 -37.29
N THR A 135 -25.94 4.28 -36.14
CA THR A 135 -26.95 5.35 -36.09
C THR A 135 -26.25 6.71 -36.07
N PRO A 136 -26.74 7.72 -36.82
CA PRO A 136 -26.09 9.01 -36.90
C PRO A 136 -26.24 9.79 -35.59
N ALA A 137 -25.15 10.47 -35.22
CA ALA A 137 -25.03 11.39 -34.09
C ALA A 137 -26.16 12.43 -34.03
N VAL A 138 -26.69 12.66 -32.83
CA VAL A 138 -27.51 13.83 -32.53
C VAL A 138 -26.79 14.68 -31.49
N VAL A 139 -26.47 15.89 -31.92
CA VAL A 139 -26.01 17.03 -31.12
C VAL A 139 -27.20 17.58 -30.31
N GLU A 140 -27.00 17.64 -29.00
CA GLU A 140 -27.50 18.62 -28.01
C GLU A 140 -28.83 19.36 -28.29
N THR A 141 -29.82 19.19 -27.41
CA THR A 141 -30.66 20.30 -26.91
C THR A 141 -31.42 19.90 -25.64
N ALA A 142 -31.26 20.71 -24.60
CA ALA A 142 -32.05 20.68 -23.37
C ALA A 142 -33.48 21.20 -23.59
N ALA A 143 -34.49 20.50 -23.05
CA ALA A 143 -35.71 21.10 -22.48
C ALA A 143 -36.53 20.07 -21.68
N LEU A 144 -36.90 20.45 -20.45
CA LEU A 144 -37.92 19.80 -19.62
C LEU A 144 -39.28 19.75 -20.32
N SER A 145 -40.00 18.62 -20.20
CA SER A 145 -41.40 18.59 -19.77
C SER A 145 -41.86 17.17 -19.43
N ALA A 146 -42.58 17.08 -18.32
CA ALA A 146 -43.21 15.90 -17.74
C ALA A 146 -44.34 15.29 -18.60
N ALA A 147 -44.54 13.98 -18.47
CA ALA A 147 -45.87 13.37 -18.32
C ALA A 147 -45.77 11.92 -17.84
N MET A 148 -46.45 11.63 -16.73
CA MET A 148 -46.78 10.29 -16.24
C MET A 148 -47.58 9.51 -17.29
N GLN A 149 -47.30 8.22 -17.44
CA GLN A 149 -48.31 7.22 -17.80
C GLN A 149 -47.86 5.81 -17.37
N GLU A 150 -48.63 5.24 -16.45
CA GLU A 150 -48.71 3.80 -16.17
C GLU A 150 -49.34 3.06 -17.36
N GLU A 151 -48.85 1.87 -17.68
CA GLU A 151 -49.60 0.65 -18.03
C GLU A 151 -48.59 -0.49 -18.32
N SER A 152 -48.53 -1.52 -17.45
CA SER A 152 -49.20 -2.82 -17.63
C SER A 152 -48.69 -3.61 -18.85
N VAL A 153 -47.85 -4.63 -18.61
CA VAL A 153 -47.62 -5.71 -19.58
C VAL A 153 -47.93 -7.05 -18.93
N ALA A 154 -48.88 -7.73 -19.55
CA ALA A 154 -49.46 -9.00 -19.18
C ALA A 154 -48.51 -10.18 -19.45
N GLU A 155 -48.66 -11.21 -18.62
CA GLU A 155 -48.15 -12.56 -18.80
C GLU A 155 -48.58 -13.16 -20.14
N THR A 156 -47.65 -13.82 -20.83
CA THR A 156 -47.99 -14.80 -21.87
C THR A 156 -47.16 -16.06 -21.63
N GLU A 157 -47.82 -17.10 -21.11
CA GLU A 157 -47.28 -18.46 -21.00
C GLU A 157 -47.12 -19.11 -22.38
N SER A 158 -46.12 -19.98 -22.52
CA SER A 158 -45.99 -21.02 -23.54
C SER A 158 -45.20 -22.21 -22.95
N PRO A 159 -45.42 -23.44 -23.43
CA PRO A 159 -45.64 -24.62 -22.58
C PRO A 159 -44.38 -25.38 -22.14
N ARG A 160 -44.45 -25.99 -20.95
CA ARG A 160 -43.46 -26.93 -20.38
C ARG A 160 -43.50 -28.28 -21.10
N ASP A 161 -42.37 -28.70 -21.65
CA ASP A 161 -42.09 -30.08 -22.03
C ASP A 161 -41.20 -30.68 -20.92
N GLU A 162 -41.71 -31.64 -20.14
CA GLU A 162 -40.97 -32.28 -19.05
C GLU A 162 -39.97 -33.31 -19.62
N SER A 163 -38.85 -32.83 -20.18
CA SER A 163 -37.72 -33.70 -20.51
C SER A 163 -36.81 -33.88 -19.28
N LYS A 164 -36.80 -35.08 -18.68
CA LYS A 164 -35.83 -35.43 -17.62
C LYS A 164 -34.43 -35.58 -18.22
N LEU A 165 -33.45 -34.94 -17.60
CA LEU A 165 -32.07 -34.86 -18.09
C LEU A 165 -31.20 -35.82 -17.29
N ARG A 166 -30.49 -36.74 -17.96
CA ARG A 166 -29.61 -37.71 -17.30
C ARG A 166 -28.16 -37.28 -17.46
N ILE A 167 -27.45 -37.11 -16.36
CA ILE A 167 -26.03 -36.80 -16.35
C ILE A 167 -25.20 -38.06 -16.13
N VAL A 168 -24.06 -38.16 -16.82
CA VAL A 168 -23.08 -39.22 -16.69
C VAL A 168 -21.70 -38.58 -16.49
N LEU A 169 -21.13 -38.80 -15.32
CA LEU A 169 -19.79 -38.39 -14.94
C LEU A 169 -18.85 -39.59 -15.01
N SER A 170 -17.70 -39.42 -15.63
CA SER A 170 -16.74 -40.51 -15.87
C SER A 170 -15.30 -40.12 -15.51
N ARG A 171 -14.45 -41.13 -15.27
CA ARG A 171 -13.04 -40.96 -14.87
C ARG A 171 -12.86 -40.26 -13.51
N LEU A 172 -13.79 -40.50 -12.58
CA LEU A 172 -13.77 -39.95 -11.22
C LEU A 172 -12.80 -40.73 -10.33
N LYS A 173 -12.17 -40.06 -9.36
CA LYS A 173 -11.49 -40.73 -8.24
C LYS A 173 -12.53 -41.22 -7.21
N ALA A 174 -12.19 -42.26 -6.45
CA ALA A 174 -13.11 -42.84 -5.47
C ALA A 174 -13.65 -41.85 -4.42
N SER A 175 -12.87 -40.83 -4.06
CA SER A 175 -13.29 -39.76 -3.13
C SER A 175 -14.20 -38.71 -3.77
N GLU A 176 -14.21 -38.60 -5.10
CA GLU A 176 -14.98 -37.60 -5.86
C GLU A 176 -16.40 -38.09 -6.12
N VAL A 177 -16.64 -39.40 -6.17
CA VAL A 177 -17.97 -39.98 -6.46
C VAL A 177 -19.00 -39.60 -5.38
N ASP A 178 -18.62 -39.66 -4.11
CA ASP A 178 -19.53 -39.30 -3.01
C ASP A 178 -19.73 -37.78 -2.91
N LEU A 179 -18.68 -37.00 -3.15
CA LEU A 179 -18.74 -35.54 -3.16
C LEU A 179 -19.63 -35.02 -4.30
N LEU A 180 -19.48 -35.55 -5.51
CA LEU A 180 -20.24 -35.11 -6.68
C LEU A 180 -21.72 -35.52 -6.62
N GLU A 181 -22.06 -36.60 -5.93
CA GLU A 181 -23.47 -36.92 -5.65
C GLU A 181 -24.10 -35.87 -4.72
N GLU A 182 -23.38 -35.44 -3.69
CA GLU A 182 -23.85 -34.40 -2.76
C GLU A 182 -24.06 -33.06 -3.48
N GLU A 183 -23.10 -32.65 -4.31
CA GLU A 183 -23.22 -31.40 -5.11
C GLU A 183 -24.35 -31.47 -6.15
N LEU A 184 -24.51 -32.61 -6.83
CA LEU A 184 -25.65 -32.81 -7.73
C LEU A 184 -26.99 -32.78 -6.99
N GLY A 185 -27.03 -33.27 -5.74
CA GLY A 185 -28.20 -33.24 -4.87
C GLY A 185 -28.55 -31.83 -4.38
N ASN A 186 -27.57 -30.93 -4.28
CA ASN A 186 -27.79 -29.52 -3.99
C ASN A 186 -28.40 -28.78 -5.18
N LEU A 187 -28.08 -29.20 -6.42
CA LEU A 187 -28.55 -28.57 -7.65
C LEU A 187 -29.95 -29.01 -8.07
N ALA A 188 -30.28 -30.29 -7.95
CA ALA A 188 -31.61 -30.79 -8.25
C ALA A 188 -31.95 -32.07 -7.47
N THR A 189 -33.24 -32.44 -7.47
CA THR A 189 -33.64 -33.73 -6.90
C THR A 189 -33.16 -34.86 -7.82
N LEU A 190 -32.28 -35.71 -7.29
CA LEU A 190 -31.71 -36.83 -8.04
C LEU A 190 -32.60 -38.06 -7.98
N THR A 191 -32.82 -38.68 -9.15
CA THR A 191 -33.49 -39.99 -9.31
C THR A 191 -32.62 -40.92 -10.15
N ASP A 192 -32.78 -42.24 -10.00
CA ASP A 192 -31.98 -43.25 -10.71
C ASP A 192 -30.45 -43.08 -10.58
N VAL A 193 -29.97 -42.80 -9.37
CA VAL A 193 -28.53 -42.65 -9.09
C VAL A 193 -27.83 -44.02 -9.16
N VAL A 194 -26.82 -44.13 -10.01
CA VAL A 194 -25.94 -45.29 -10.15
C VAL A 194 -24.50 -44.86 -9.92
N LYS A 195 -23.89 -45.41 -8.88
CA LYS A 195 -22.48 -45.22 -8.52
C LYS A 195 -21.62 -46.37 -9.04
N GLY A 196 -20.61 -46.06 -9.83
CA GLY A 196 -19.49 -46.94 -10.19
C GLY A 196 -18.24 -46.65 -9.34
N ALA A 197 -17.15 -47.38 -9.60
CA ALA A 197 -15.87 -47.13 -8.91
C ALA A 197 -15.19 -45.81 -9.36
N ASP A 198 -15.50 -45.37 -10.57
CA ASP A 198 -14.92 -44.20 -11.25
C ASP A 198 -15.97 -43.41 -12.07
N SER A 199 -17.26 -43.63 -11.79
CA SER A 199 -18.35 -43.01 -12.54
C SER A 199 -19.57 -42.79 -11.66
N LEU A 200 -20.34 -41.76 -11.98
CA LEU A 200 -21.60 -41.41 -11.33
C LEU A 200 -22.61 -41.07 -12.43
N SER A 201 -23.79 -41.69 -12.41
CA SER A 201 -24.89 -41.25 -13.28
C SER A 201 -26.15 -41.03 -12.47
N ALA A 202 -26.88 -39.96 -12.78
CA ALA A 202 -28.11 -39.59 -12.10
C ALA A 202 -29.06 -38.88 -13.06
N THR A 203 -30.36 -38.99 -12.81
CA THR A 203 -31.39 -38.26 -13.54
C THR A 203 -31.85 -37.07 -12.70
N LEU A 204 -31.74 -35.86 -13.25
CA LEU A 204 -32.13 -34.63 -12.56
C LEU A 204 -33.58 -34.29 -12.91
N ASP A 205 -34.40 -34.12 -11.87
CA ASP A 205 -35.76 -33.60 -11.99
C ASP A 205 -35.73 -32.07 -11.80
N GLY A 206 -35.65 -31.30 -12.88
CA GLY A 206 -35.63 -29.84 -12.81
C GLY A 206 -35.32 -29.14 -14.14
N SER A 207 -35.61 -27.83 -14.21
CA SER A 207 -35.36 -26.96 -15.36
C SER A 207 -33.97 -26.30 -15.33
N VAL A 208 -32.98 -26.96 -14.75
CA VAL A 208 -31.59 -26.45 -14.67
C VAL A 208 -30.91 -26.70 -16.02
N GLY A 209 -30.27 -25.68 -16.59
CA GLY A 209 -29.60 -25.79 -17.89
C GLY A 209 -28.38 -26.70 -17.82
N GLU A 210 -28.06 -27.38 -18.92
CA GLU A 210 -26.83 -28.18 -19.04
C GLU A 210 -25.58 -27.33 -18.70
N ASP A 211 -25.57 -26.05 -19.11
CA ASP A 211 -24.48 -25.11 -18.88
C ASP A 211 -24.30 -24.76 -17.38
N ASP A 212 -25.38 -24.63 -16.62
CA ASP A 212 -25.34 -24.34 -15.18
C ASP A 212 -24.76 -25.54 -14.40
N ILE A 213 -25.11 -26.76 -14.83
CA ILE A 213 -24.60 -27.99 -14.22
C ILE A 213 -23.12 -28.16 -14.51
N VAL A 214 -22.67 -27.87 -15.73
CA VAL A 214 -21.24 -27.87 -16.09
C VAL A 214 -20.48 -26.84 -15.26
N ALA A 215 -21.01 -25.62 -15.12
CA ALA A 215 -20.34 -24.56 -14.36
C ALA A 215 -20.05 -24.96 -12.91
N VAL A 216 -20.97 -25.66 -12.24
CA VAL A 216 -20.79 -26.09 -10.85
C VAL A 216 -19.86 -27.29 -10.74
N LEU A 217 -19.98 -28.26 -11.65
CA LEU A 217 -19.15 -29.47 -11.59
C LEU A 217 -17.71 -29.25 -12.06
N CYS A 218 -17.46 -28.21 -12.88
CA CYS A 218 -16.13 -27.80 -13.33
C CYS A 218 -15.17 -27.36 -12.20
N PHE A 219 -15.69 -27.09 -11.01
CA PHE A 219 -14.87 -26.83 -9.82
C PHE A 219 -14.18 -28.09 -9.29
N VAL A 220 -14.71 -29.27 -9.61
CA VAL A 220 -14.26 -30.55 -9.04
C VAL A 220 -13.71 -31.49 -10.12
N ILE A 221 -14.25 -31.43 -11.34
CA ILE A 221 -13.87 -32.27 -12.47
C ILE A 221 -13.79 -31.47 -13.76
N GLU A 222 -13.06 -31.95 -14.77
CA GLU A 222 -12.96 -31.25 -16.05
C GLU A 222 -14.25 -31.38 -16.88
N ALA A 223 -14.53 -30.38 -17.72
CA ALA A 223 -15.75 -30.35 -18.54
C ALA A 223 -15.90 -31.56 -19.48
N ASP A 224 -14.79 -32.15 -19.92
CA ASP A 224 -14.76 -33.34 -20.79
C ASP A 224 -15.11 -34.65 -20.04
N GLN A 225 -15.29 -34.59 -18.72
CA GLN A 225 -15.72 -35.70 -17.86
C GLN A 225 -17.24 -35.76 -17.70
N ILE A 226 -17.96 -34.72 -18.16
CA ILE A 226 -19.40 -34.54 -18.01
C ILE A 226 -20.10 -34.83 -19.34
N ALA A 227 -21.06 -35.75 -19.32
CA ALA A 227 -21.89 -36.06 -20.48
C ALA A 227 -23.38 -36.03 -20.12
N PHE A 228 -24.22 -35.55 -21.04
CA PHE A 228 -25.66 -35.48 -20.87
C PHE A 228 -26.38 -36.40 -21.86
N GLU A 229 -27.33 -37.19 -21.35
CA GLU A 229 -28.21 -38.06 -22.11
C GLU A 229 -29.67 -37.58 -21.94
N LYS A 230 -30.36 -37.29 -23.05
CA LYS A 230 -31.80 -36.97 -23.02
C LYS A 230 -32.61 -38.27 -23.01
N VAL A 231 -33.35 -38.53 -21.93
CA VAL A 231 -34.12 -39.76 -21.77
C VAL A 231 -35.51 -39.60 -22.40
N VAL A 232 -35.73 -40.25 -23.55
CA VAL A 232 -37.07 -40.42 -24.14
C VAL A 232 -37.69 -41.70 -23.55
N ALA A 233 -38.81 -41.56 -22.84
CA ALA A 233 -39.45 -42.67 -22.15
C ALA A 233 -40.13 -43.65 -23.13
N ALA A 234 -39.71 -44.94 -23.11
CA ALA A 234 -40.54 -46.17 -23.17
C ALA A 234 -39.66 -47.42 -23.40
N PRO A 235 -40.14 -48.66 -23.16
CA PRO A 235 -40.45 -49.27 -21.88
C PRO A 235 -39.54 -50.48 -21.56
N VAL A 236 -39.53 -50.84 -20.28
CA VAL A 236 -38.80 -51.92 -19.57
C VAL A 236 -38.78 -53.29 -20.29
N GLU A 237 -37.60 -53.90 -20.43
CA GLU A 237 -37.45 -55.38 -20.35
C GLU A 237 -36.02 -55.87 -19.99
N LYS A 238 -35.96 -56.58 -18.85
CA LYS A 238 -35.13 -57.75 -18.47
C LYS A 238 -33.58 -57.69 -18.43
N ALA A 239 -33.09 -57.71 -17.18
CA ALA A 239 -32.14 -58.67 -16.58
C ALA A 239 -31.01 -59.30 -17.43
N GLN A 240 -29.75 -59.14 -16.99
CA GLN A 240 -28.88 -60.27 -16.60
C GLN A 240 -27.57 -59.86 -15.90
N GLU A 241 -27.22 -60.70 -14.92
CA GLU A 241 -26.05 -60.78 -14.05
C GLU A 241 -24.70 -61.01 -14.77
N LYS A 242 -23.60 -60.82 -13.99
CA LYS A 242 -22.30 -61.54 -13.98
C LYS A 242 -21.20 -61.05 -14.95
N THR A 243 -19.90 -60.93 -14.62
CA THR A 243 -19.07 -61.28 -13.44
C THR A 243 -17.72 -60.54 -13.61
N GLU A 244 -17.11 -60.05 -12.54
CA GLU A 244 -15.70 -59.64 -12.51
C GLU A 244 -14.86 -60.71 -11.79
N VAL A 245 -13.69 -61.04 -12.33
CA VAL A 245 -12.70 -61.98 -11.76
C VAL A 245 -11.35 -61.27 -11.70
N ALA A 246 -10.93 -60.88 -10.50
CA ALA A 246 -9.52 -60.75 -10.09
C ALA A 246 -8.97 -62.16 -9.75
N PRO A 247 -7.70 -62.40 -9.32
CA PRO A 247 -6.58 -61.51 -8.98
C PRO A 247 -5.23 -62.03 -9.59
N VAL A 248 -4.02 -61.57 -9.28
CA VAL A 248 -3.10 -61.92 -8.15
C VAL A 248 -1.79 -61.11 -8.42
N ALA A 249 -1.32 -60.16 -7.61
CA ALA A 249 -0.69 -60.19 -6.28
C ALA A 249 0.80 -60.65 -6.21
N SER A 250 1.65 -59.73 -5.70
CA SER A 250 2.76 -59.95 -4.73
C SER A 250 4.16 -60.40 -5.24
N PRO A 251 5.25 -60.24 -4.44
CA PRO A 251 5.61 -59.18 -3.47
C PRO A 251 7.13 -58.81 -3.42
N THR A 252 7.41 -57.89 -2.49
CA THR A 252 8.64 -57.26 -1.95
C THR A 252 9.73 -58.17 -1.35
N VAL A 253 11.01 -57.72 -1.35
CA VAL A 253 12.11 -58.18 -0.44
C VAL A 253 12.98 -56.98 0.03
N VAL A 254 13.62 -57.18 1.19
CA VAL A 254 14.15 -56.26 2.23
C VAL A 254 15.63 -55.78 2.02
N ALA A 255 15.99 -54.69 2.71
CA ALA A 255 17.22 -53.85 2.80
C ALA A 255 18.54 -54.55 3.31
N PRO A 256 19.65 -53.88 3.79
CA PRO A 256 20.10 -52.46 3.80
C PRO A 256 21.64 -52.17 3.57
N ALA A 257 21.99 -50.86 3.58
CA ALA A 257 23.22 -50.18 4.09
C ALA A 257 24.63 -50.24 3.41
N ALA A 258 25.17 -49.04 3.12
CA ALA A 258 26.44 -48.44 3.61
C ALA A 258 27.48 -47.91 2.59
N LYS A 259 27.84 -46.62 2.79
CA LYS A 259 29.15 -45.92 2.65
C LYS A 259 29.75 -45.56 1.26
N SER A 260 29.83 -44.23 1.08
CA SER A 260 31.06 -43.42 0.91
C SER A 260 31.69 -43.20 -0.48
N ALA A 261 31.74 -41.90 -0.81
CA ALA A 261 32.80 -41.13 -1.51
C ALA A 261 33.05 -41.33 -3.02
N ALA A 262 32.79 -40.27 -3.79
CA ALA A 262 33.81 -39.41 -4.43
C ALA A 262 33.46 -38.95 -5.88
N HIS A 263 33.64 -37.64 -6.09
CA HIS A 263 33.91 -36.89 -7.32
C HIS A 263 32.90 -36.79 -8.50
N GLU A 264 32.50 -35.52 -8.69
CA GLU A 264 32.55 -34.72 -9.93
C GLU A 264 31.47 -34.82 -11.03
N HIS A 265 30.86 -33.63 -11.21
CA HIS A 265 30.33 -32.99 -12.41
C HIS A 265 29.47 -33.82 -13.39
N HIS A 266 28.16 -33.55 -13.36
CA HIS A 266 27.41 -33.32 -14.59
C HIS A 266 26.34 -32.25 -14.40
N ALA A 267 26.41 -31.23 -15.26
CA ALA A 267 25.40 -30.21 -15.45
C ALA A 267 24.08 -30.86 -15.86
N GLY A 268 23.06 -30.69 -15.03
CA GLY A 268 21.68 -31.09 -15.29
C GLY A 268 20.77 -29.95 -14.90
N ARG A 269 19.99 -29.46 -15.88
CA ARG A 269 18.90 -28.49 -15.74
C ARG A 269 18.16 -28.67 -14.42
N GLU A 270 18.17 -27.64 -13.59
CA GLU A 270 17.26 -27.54 -12.45
C GLU A 270 15.83 -27.48 -12.99
N LYS A 271 15.01 -28.45 -12.58
CA LYS A 271 13.56 -28.33 -12.64
C LYS A 271 13.16 -27.23 -11.64
N PRO A 272 12.17 -26.38 -11.97
CA PRO A 272 11.69 -25.40 -11.00
C PRO A 272 11.22 -26.16 -9.76
N ALA A 273 11.67 -25.69 -8.60
CA ALA A 273 11.22 -26.17 -7.31
C ALA A 273 9.70 -26.00 -7.27
N ARG A 274 8.99 -27.07 -6.91
CA ARG A 274 7.57 -26.98 -6.53
C ARG A 274 7.46 -25.88 -5.48
N GLU A 275 6.71 -24.84 -5.81
CA GLU A 275 6.26 -23.83 -4.86
C GLU A 275 5.69 -24.57 -3.64
N ARG A 276 6.26 -24.26 -2.48
CA ARG A 276 5.64 -24.67 -1.22
C ARG A 276 4.35 -23.90 -1.16
N GLU A 277 3.21 -24.59 -1.16
CA GLU A 277 1.92 -24.01 -0.81
C GLU A 277 2.09 -23.16 0.45
N SER A 278 2.11 -21.83 0.27
CA SER A 278 2.09 -20.88 1.36
C SER A 278 0.71 -21.00 1.98
N THR A 279 0.62 -21.73 3.08
CA THR A 279 -0.57 -21.74 3.92
C THR A 279 -0.68 -20.36 4.57
N SER A 280 -1.33 -19.43 3.89
CA SER A 280 -1.60 -18.09 4.40
C SER A 280 -2.78 -18.14 5.37
N ILE A 281 -2.69 -17.33 6.44
CA ILE A 281 -3.75 -17.17 7.42
C ILE A 281 -4.15 -15.69 7.39
N ARG A 282 -5.38 -15.39 6.99
CA ARG A 282 -5.92 -14.02 7.05
C ARG A 282 -6.20 -13.68 8.52
N VAL A 283 -5.64 -12.56 8.98
CA VAL A 283 -5.80 -12.06 10.35
C VAL A 283 -6.26 -10.62 10.29
N ALA A 284 -7.26 -10.26 11.10
CA ALA A 284 -7.75 -8.89 11.22
C ALA A 284 -6.64 -7.94 11.69
N VAL A 285 -6.58 -6.75 11.09
CA VAL A 285 -5.50 -5.76 11.32
C VAL A 285 -5.43 -5.35 12.80
N GLU A 286 -6.57 -5.24 13.47
CA GLU A 286 -6.66 -4.84 14.88
C GLU A 286 -5.93 -5.82 15.82
N LYS A 287 -5.89 -7.11 15.48
CA LYS A 287 -5.18 -8.12 16.28
C LYS A 287 -3.67 -7.95 16.18
N VAL A 288 -3.18 -7.62 14.99
CA VAL A 288 -1.76 -7.35 14.75
C VAL A 288 -1.36 -6.06 15.47
N ASP A 289 -2.18 -5.02 15.38
CA ASP A 289 -1.94 -3.75 16.10
C ASP A 289 -1.96 -3.93 17.63
N GLN A 290 -2.85 -4.79 18.17
CA GLN A 290 -2.82 -5.15 19.59
C GLN A 290 -1.55 -5.89 19.99
N LEU A 291 -1.08 -6.85 19.19
CA LEU A 291 0.20 -7.54 19.43
C LEU A 291 1.37 -6.55 19.46
N ILE A 292 1.38 -5.62 18.52
CA ILE A 292 2.36 -4.54 18.44
C ILE A 292 2.34 -3.66 19.69
N ASN A 293 1.16 -3.27 20.17
CA ASN A 293 1.03 -2.49 21.41
C ASN A 293 1.55 -3.27 22.62
N LEU A 294 1.23 -4.57 22.72
CA LEU A 294 1.72 -5.44 23.79
C LEU A 294 3.25 -5.60 23.76
N VAL A 295 3.84 -5.75 22.56
CA VAL A 295 5.30 -5.76 22.40
C VAL A 295 5.89 -4.41 22.80
N GLY A 296 5.26 -3.30 22.44
CA GLY A 296 5.68 -1.96 22.89
C GLY A 296 5.67 -1.84 24.42
N GLU A 297 4.61 -2.31 25.08
CA GLU A 297 4.52 -2.36 26.54
C GLU A 297 5.56 -3.30 27.18
N LEU A 298 5.85 -4.43 26.53
CA LEU A 298 6.91 -5.35 26.94
C LEU A 298 8.29 -4.68 26.89
N VAL A 299 8.61 -3.98 25.80
CA VAL A 299 9.87 -3.23 25.65
C VAL A 299 9.97 -2.14 26.71
N ILE A 300 8.89 -1.42 26.99
CA ILE A 300 8.84 -0.43 28.08
C ILE A 300 9.13 -1.12 29.42
N THR A 301 8.41 -2.18 29.77
CA THR A 301 8.57 -2.92 31.04
C THR A 301 9.99 -3.47 31.20
N GLN A 302 10.57 -3.97 30.11
CA GLN A 302 11.92 -4.49 30.08
C GLN A 302 12.97 -3.39 30.27
N SER A 303 12.78 -2.21 29.67
CA SER A 303 13.60 -1.02 29.93
C SER A 303 13.50 -0.60 31.40
N MET A 304 12.31 -0.68 32.01
CA MET A 304 12.15 -0.39 33.43
C MET A 304 12.94 -1.35 34.31
N LEU A 305 12.84 -2.65 34.02
CA LEU A 305 13.58 -3.69 34.72
C LEU A 305 15.10 -3.54 34.55
N ALA A 306 15.56 -3.21 33.35
CA ALA A 306 16.98 -3.00 33.06
C ALA A 306 17.54 -1.80 33.85
N GLN A 307 16.81 -0.68 33.91
CA GLN A 307 17.22 0.49 34.69
C GLN A 307 17.32 0.17 36.19
N ARG A 308 16.31 -0.49 36.76
CA ARG A 308 16.32 -0.93 38.17
C ARG A 308 17.44 -1.94 38.44
N SER A 309 17.72 -2.83 37.48
CA SER A 309 18.82 -3.78 37.59
C SER A 309 20.19 -3.11 37.56
N ASN A 310 20.34 -1.98 36.87
CA ASN A 310 21.59 -1.21 36.83
C ASN A 310 21.85 -0.42 38.12
N GLU A 311 20.82 -0.19 38.95
CA GLU A 311 20.97 0.39 40.30
C GLU A 311 21.50 -0.63 41.32
N LEU A 312 21.48 -1.93 40.99
CA LEU A 312 21.95 -3.01 41.86
C LEU A 312 23.47 -3.20 41.73
N ASP A 313 24.10 -3.63 42.83
CA ASP A 313 25.54 -3.94 42.85
C ASP A 313 25.87 -5.10 41.88
N PRO A 314 26.67 -4.86 40.82
CA PRO A 314 26.98 -5.88 39.83
C PRO A 314 27.69 -7.11 40.40
N VAL A 315 28.45 -6.96 41.49
CA VAL A 315 29.20 -8.06 42.12
C VAL A 315 28.27 -9.05 42.82
N ASN A 316 27.19 -8.54 43.42
CA ASN A 316 26.24 -9.34 44.18
C ASN A 316 25.08 -9.88 43.33
N HIS A 317 24.87 -9.33 42.13
CA HIS A 317 23.69 -9.62 41.29
C HIS A 317 24.01 -9.99 39.84
N GLY A 318 25.20 -10.54 39.57
CA GLY A 318 25.66 -10.89 38.22
C GLY A 318 24.71 -11.84 37.45
N ASP A 319 24.10 -12.81 38.12
CA ASP A 319 23.14 -13.74 37.49
C ASP A 319 21.88 -13.01 37.01
N LEU A 320 21.34 -12.08 37.81
CA LEU A 320 20.18 -11.26 37.45
C LEU A 320 20.48 -10.37 36.23
N ILE A 321 21.65 -9.73 36.21
CA ILE A 321 22.08 -8.89 35.08
C ILE A 321 22.19 -9.73 33.80
N THR A 322 22.71 -10.96 33.91
CA THR A 322 22.81 -11.89 32.77
C THR A 322 21.43 -12.32 32.27
N SER A 323 20.51 -12.66 33.18
CA SER A 323 19.12 -12.99 32.84
C SER A 323 18.39 -11.80 32.20
N MET A 324 18.64 -10.58 32.68
CA MET A 324 18.08 -9.36 32.06
C MET A 324 18.59 -9.15 30.63
N GLY A 325 19.88 -9.38 30.39
CA GLY A 325 20.44 -9.34 29.03
C GLY A 325 19.87 -10.42 28.10
N GLN A 326 19.50 -11.59 28.61
CA GLN A 326 18.78 -12.62 27.84
C GLN A 326 17.35 -12.18 27.53
N LEU A 327 16.62 -11.63 28.51
CA LEU A 327 15.27 -11.10 28.30
C LEU A 327 15.26 -10.00 27.25
N GLN A 328 16.25 -9.10 27.27
CA GLN A 328 16.41 -8.04 26.28
C GLN A 328 16.60 -8.56 24.85
N ARG A 329 17.43 -9.60 24.68
CA ARG A 329 17.62 -10.22 23.35
C ARG A 329 16.34 -10.90 22.87
N ASN A 330 15.72 -11.72 23.72
CA ASN A 330 14.47 -12.41 23.35
C ASN A 330 13.33 -11.43 23.04
N ALA A 331 13.24 -10.31 23.76
CA ALA A 331 12.25 -9.27 23.50
C ALA A 331 12.50 -8.57 22.15
N ARG A 332 13.77 -8.33 21.79
CA ARG A 332 14.13 -7.80 20.47
C ARG A 332 13.81 -8.78 19.35
N ASP A 333 14.17 -10.05 19.50
CA ASP A 333 13.85 -11.09 18.51
C ASP A 333 12.34 -11.25 18.32
N LEU A 334 11.57 -11.16 19.42
CA LEU A 334 10.10 -11.16 19.38
C LEU A 334 9.56 -9.91 18.67
N GLN A 335 10.14 -8.74 18.94
CA GLN A 335 9.75 -7.51 18.27
C GLN A 335 10.00 -7.60 16.76
N GLU A 336 11.17 -8.04 16.33
CA GLU A 336 11.50 -8.24 14.92
C GLU A 336 10.55 -9.25 14.26
N SER A 337 10.22 -10.36 14.93
CA SER A 337 9.27 -11.37 14.44
C SER A 337 7.83 -10.86 14.33
N VAL A 338 7.38 -10.05 15.29
CA VAL A 338 6.03 -9.45 15.24
C VAL A 338 5.96 -8.39 14.14
N MET A 339 7.02 -7.61 13.95
CA MET A 339 7.10 -6.66 12.83
C MET A 339 7.06 -7.39 11.48
N SER A 340 7.76 -8.53 11.32
CA SER A 340 7.75 -9.29 10.07
C SER A 340 6.35 -9.81 9.68
N ILE A 341 5.45 -10.03 10.64
CA ILE A 341 4.07 -10.47 10.36
C ILE A 341 3.27 -9.37 9.63
N ARG A 342 3.61 -8.10 9.84
CA ARG A 342 2.93 -6.94 9.23
C ARG A 342 3.58 -6.47 7.92
N MET A 343 4.73 -7.03 7.59
CA MET A 343 5.46 -6.65 6.39
C MET A 343 4.70 -7.08 5.15
N MET A 344 4.64 -6.16 4.19
CA MET A 344 4.03 -6.33 2.90
C MET A 344 5.05 -5.93 1.83
N PRO A 345 5.13 -6.62 0.69
CA PRO A 345 5.99 -6.23 -0.43
C PRO A 345 5.72 -4.81 -0.94
N MET A 346 6.76 -4.11 -1.40
CA MET A 346 6.63 -2.78 -2.01
C MET A 346 5.90 -2.83 -3.36
N GLU A 347 5.79 -4.02 -3.96
CA GLU A 347 5.03 -4.29 -5.18
C GLU A 347 3.60 -3.74 -5.14
N TYR A 348 2.92 -3.78 -3.99
CA TYR A 348 1.57 -3.23 -3.81
C TYR A 348 1.48 -1.72 -4.07
N VAL A 349 2.57 -0.99 -3.85
CA VAL A 349 2.67 0.44 -4.15
C VAL A 349 3.19 0.64 -5.57
N PHE A 350 4.22 -0.11 -5.96
CA PHE A 350 4.89 0.02 -7.25
C PHE A 350 4.00 -0.36 -8.44
N SER A 351 3.09 -1.31 -8.29
CA SER A 351 2.17 -1.75 -9.35
C SER A 351 1.25 -0.64 -9.89
N ARG A 352 1.00 0.41 -9.10
CA ARG A 352 0.13 1.54 -9.48
C ARG A 352 0.83 2.59 -10.34
N PHE A 353 2.16 2.65 -10.29
CA PHE A 353 2.93 3.71 -10.95
C PHE A 353 3.06 3.59 -12.47
N PRO A 354 3.16 2.39 -13.10
CA PRO A 354 3.25 2.26 -14.55
C PRO A 354 2.11 3.00 -15.28
N ARG A 355 0.86 2.80 -14.85
CA ARG A 355 -0.32 3.46 -15.41
C ARG A 355 -0.29 4.97 -15.19
N LEU A 356 -0.07 5.41 -13.95
CA LEU A 356 0.03 6.83 -13.60
C LEU A 356 1.10 7.56 -14.43
N VAL A 357 2.27 6.94 -14.61
CA VAL A 357 3.38 7.51 -15.38
C VAL A 357 3.02 7.59 -16.85
N ARG A 358 2.42 6.55 -17.44
CA ARG A 358 1.98 6.52 -18.83
C ARG A 358 0.95 7.61 -19.14
N ASP A 359 -0.07 7.73 -18.30
CA ASP A 359 -1.15 8.71 -18.48
C ASP A 359 -0.64 10.15 -18.36
N LEU A 360 0.19 10.42 -17.34
CA LEU A 360 0.72 11.76 -17.12
C LEU A 360 1.78 12.14 -18.16
N ALA A 361 2.62 11.19 -18.60
CA ALA A 361 3.56 11.41 -19.69
C ALA A 361 2.83 11.72 -21.01
N GLY A 362 1.76 10.98 -21.31
CA GLY A 362 0.88 11.25 -22.46
C GLY A 362 0.25 12.64 -22.40
N LYS A 363 -0.33 13.02 -21.27
CA LYS A 363 -0.94 14.34 -21.05
C LYS A 363 0.05 15.49 -21.19
N LEU A 364 1.31 15.29 -20.78
CA LEU A 364 2.37 16.29 -20.87
C LEU A 364 3.14 16.26 -22.20
N GLY A 365 2.86 15.29 -23.08
CA GLY A 365 3.56 15.12 -24.35
C GLY A 365 5.02 14.67 -24.21
N LYS A 366 5.34 13.94 -23.13
CA LYS A 366 6.70 13.45 -22.83
C LYS A 366 6.80 11.95 -23.09
N GLN A 367 7.98 11.48 -23.47
CA GLN A 367 8.28 10.05 -23.61
C GLN A 367 9.09 9.61 -22.41
N VAL A 368 8.58 8.68 -21.61
CA VAL A 368 9.19 8.25 -20.35
C VAL A 368 9.08 6.74 -20.20
N GLU A 369 10.18 6.11 -19.80
CA GLU A 369 10.26 4.72 -19.36
C GLU A 369 10.34 4.69 -17.83
N LEU A 370 9.57 3.79 -17.20
CA LEU A 370 9.59 3.57 -15.74
C LEU A 370 10.37 2.29 -15.42
N THR A 371 11.41 2.41 -14.60
CA THR A 371 12.15 1.26 -14.06
C THR A 371 11.80 1.07 -12.59
N LEU A 372 11.39 -0.14 -12.21
CA LEU A 372 11.11 -0.52 -10.82
C LEU A 372 12.22 -1.44 -10.31
N VAL A 373 12.82 -1.12 -9.18
CA VAL A 373 13.87 -1.92 -8.54
C VAL A 373 13.49 -2.22 -7.10
N GLY A 374 13.58 -3.50 -6.71
CA GLY A 374 13.29 -3.89 -5.33
C GLY A 374 11.81 -3.98 -4.98
N SER A 375 10.93 -4.30 -5.93
CA SER A 375 9.49 -4.52 -5.67
C SER A 375 9.21 -5.57 -4.58
N SER A 376 10.09 -6.56 -4.44
CA SER A 376 10.01 -7.60 -3.40
C SER A 376 10.46 -7.13 -2.01
N THR A 377 10.89 -5.88 -1.87
CA THR A 377 11.36 -5.32 -0.60
C THR A 377 10.17 -5.12 0.34
N GLU A 378 10.31 -5.59 1.58
CA GLU A 378 9.22 -5.63 2.55
C GLU A 378 9.13 -4.35 3.40
N LEU A 379 7.94 -3.77 3.51
CA LEU A 379 7.61 -2.57 4.28
C LEU A 379 6.36 -2.80 5.16
N ASP A 380 6.27 -2.14 6.32
CA ASP A 380 5.06 -2.17 7.16
C ASP A 380 3.81 -1.67 6.40
N LYS A 381 2.69 -2.38 6.52
CA LYS A 381 1.41 -2.01 5.87
C LYS A 381 0.99 -0.55 6.12
N SER A 382 1.14 -0.03 7.33
CA SER A 382 0.77 1.37 7.63
C SER A 382 1.71 2.39 7.00
N LEU A 383 2.98 2.00 6.74
CA LEU A 383 3.91 2.82 5.98
C LEU A 383 3.58 2.75 4.48
N ILE A 384 3.19 1.58 3.96
CA ILE A 384 2.69 1.42 2.58
C ILE A 384 1.53 2.37 2.30
N GLU A 385 0.51 2.41 3.15
CA GLU A 385 -0.65 3.28 2.94
C GLU A 385 -0.28 4.77 2.98
N ARG A 386 0.65 5.16 3.86
CA ARG A 386 1.06 6.56 4.04
C ARG A 386 2.11 7.04 3.03
N ILE A 387 2.88 6.13 2.41
CA ILE A 387 3.96 6.50 1.48
C ILE A 387 3.46 6.73 0.04
N ILE A 388 2.27 6.21 -0.30
CA ILE A 388 1.65 6.37 -1.62
C ILE A 388 1.59 7.85 -2.03
N ASP A 389 0.96 8.69 -1.20
CA ASP A 389 0.76 10.11 -1.50
C ASP A 389 2.09 10.88 -1.71
N PRO A 390 3.09 10.78 -0.81
CA PRO A 390 4.43 11.32 -1.04
C PRO A 390 5.05 10.87 -2.37
N LEU A 391 5.06 9.56 -2.67
CA LEU A 391 5.68 9.02 -3.87
C LEU A 391 4.95 9.45 -5.15
N THR A 392 3.62 9.46 -5.15
CA THR A 392 2.80 10.00 -6.25
C THR A 392 3.19 11.43 -6.57
N HIS A 393 3.43 12.25 -5.56
CA HIS A 393 3.85 13.63 -5.76
C HIS A 393 5.29 13.72 -6.30
N LEU A 394 6.23 12.95 -5.77
CA LEU A 394 7.61 12.94 -6.28
C LEU A 394 7.66 12.52 -7.76
N VAL A 395 6.96 11.44 -8.11
CA VAL A 395 6.83 10.96 -9.50
C VAL A 395 6.22 12.02 -10.40
N ARG A 396 5.15 12.69 -9.95
CA ARG A 396 4.55 13.80 -10.68
C ARG A 396 5.54 14.92 -10.94
N ASN A 397 6.34 15.31 -9.94
CA ASN A 397 7.33 16.38 -10.10
C ASN A 397 8.46 16.00 -11.06
N SER A 398 8.93 14.76 -11.01
CA SER A 398 9.87 14.24 -12.00
C SER A 398 9.26 14.29 -13.40
N LEU A 399 7.98 13.98 -13.58
CA LEU A 399 7.32 14.02 -14.88
C LEU A 399 6.98 15.44 -15.36
N ASP A 400 6.57 16.37 -14.50
CA ASP A 400 6.18 17.74 -14.88
C ASP A 400 7.40 18.65 -15.05
N HIS A 401 8.31 18.65 -14.07
CA HIS A 401 9.42 19.60 -14.01
C HIS A 401 10.80 18.96 -14.24
N GLY A 402 10.97 17.69 -13.89
CA GLY A 402 12.25 16.98 -14.06
C GLY A 402 12.56 16.67 -15.51
N ILE A 403 11.76 15.78 -16.12
CA ILE A 403 11.97 15.27 -17.48
C ILE A 403 11.56 16.33 -18.51
N GLU A 404 12.47 16.61 -19.43
CA GLU A 404 12.30 17.61 -20.49
C GLU A 404 11.51 17.04 -21.69
N MET A 405 11.01 17.91 -22.58
CA MET A 405 10.38 17.46 -23.83
C MET A 405 11.39 16.69 -24.72
N PRO A 406 10.95 15.71 -25.53
CA PRO A 406 11.84 14.89 -26.35
C PRO A 406 12.80 15.71 -27.23
N GLU A 407 12.31 16.81 -27.81
CA GLU A 407 13.10 17.73 -28.63
C GLU A 407 14.23 18.39 -27.83
N LYS A 408 13.92 18.94 -26.65
CA LYS A 408 14.91 19.56 -25.75
C LYS A 408 15.93 18.54 -25.24
N ARG A 409 15.51 17.30 -25.00
CA ARG A 409 16.41 16.21 -24.58
C ARG A 409 17.43 15.90 -25.68
N LEU A 410 16.99 15.82 -26.94
CA LEU A 410 17.87 15.61 -28.08
C LEU A 410 18.84 16.79 -28.28
N GLU A 411 18.38 18.04 -28.10
CA GLU A 411 19.24 19.23 -28.13
C GLU A 411 20.33 19.20 -27.04
N ALA A 412 19.98 18.69 -25.86
CA ALA A 412 20.91 18.50 -24.75
C ALA A 412 21.82 17.24 -24.90
N GLY A 413 21.68 16.48 -25.99
CA GLY A 413 22.45 15.26 -26.25
C GLY A 413 22.02 14.04 -25.43
N LYS A 414 20.81 14.06 -24.86
CA LYS A 414 20.22 12.95 -24.09
C LYS A 414 19.32 12.09 -24.98
N ASN A 415 18.94 10.91 -24.47
CA ASN A 415 17.92 10.08 -25.11
C ASN A 415 16.58 10.82 -25.12
N ALA A 416 15.83 10.73 -26.23
CA ALA A 416 14.49 11.30 -26.37
C ALA A 416 13.51 10.73 -25.33
N VAL A 417 13.66 9.44 -25.00
CA VAL A 417 12.94 8.79 -23.90
C VAL A 417 13.66 9.11 -22.58
N GLY A 418 12.94 9.73 -21.64
CA GLY A 418 13.40 9.94 -20.27
C GLY A 418 13.30 8.68 -19.44
N ASN A 419 14.15 8.56 -18.42
CA ASN A 419 14.11 7.44 -17.50
C ASN A 419 13.71 7.91 -16.11
N LEU A 420 12.69 7.27 -15.54
CA LEU A 420 12.27 7.43 -14.15
C LEU A 420 12.48 6.10 -13.44
N ILE A 421 13.23 6.11 -12.34
CA ILE A 421 13.57 4.92 -11.56
C ILE A 421 12.95 5.06 -10.17
N LEU A 422 12.16 4.07 -9.77
CA LEU A 422 11.72 3.89 -8.39
C LEU A 422 12.47 2.69 -7.82
N SER A 423 13.25 2.90 -6.77
CA SER A 423 13.97 1.84 -6.07
C SER A 423 13.56 1.75 -4.61
N ALA A 424 13.57 0.53 -4.07
CA ALA A 424 13.42 0.27 -2.64
C ALA A 424 14.46 -0.75 -2.19
N GLU A 425 15.19 -0.47 -1.11
CA GLU A 425 16.20 -1.37 -0.54
C GLU A 425 16.21 -1.30 0.99
N HIS A 426 16.60 -2.39 1.65
CA HIS A 426 16.87 -2.39 3.10
C HIS A 426 18.30 -1.92 3.36
N GLN A 427 18.46 -0.83 4.11
CA GLN A 427 19.75 -0.27 4.50
C GLN A 427 19.80 0.01 6.01
N GLY A 428 20.59 -0.78 6.74
CA GLY A 428 20.95 -0.49 8.13
C GLY A 428 19.78 -0.43 9.12
N GLY A 429 18.73 -1.22 8.91
CA GLY A 429 17.50 -1.18 9.75
C GLY A 429 16.49 -0.11 9.31
N ASN A 430 16.74 0.57 8.19
CA ASN A 430 15.80 1.45 7.51
C ASN A 430 15.45 0.88 6.13
N ILE A 431 14.28 1.26 5.63
CA ILE A 431 13.97 1.18 4.22
C ILE A 431 14.53 2.45 3.56
N CYS A 432 15.24 2.31 2.45
CA CYS A 432 15.59 3.41 1.57
C CYS A 432 14.73 3.30 0.32
N ILE A 433 13.88 4.29 0.06
CA ILE A 433 13.12 4.41 -1.17
C ILE A 433 13.70 5.59 -1.95
N GLU A 434 14.10 5.36 -3.20
CA GLU A 434 14.64 6.43 -4.05
C GLU A 434 13.77 6.65 -5.28
N VAL A 435 13.56 7.93 -5.60
CA VAL A 435 12.95 8.40 -6.85
C VAL A 435 14.03 9.12 -7.63
N THR A 436 14.46 8.54 -8.75
CA THR A 436 15.53 9.09 -9.60
C THR A 436 15.03 9.35 -11.00
N ASP A 437 15.24 10.58 -11.49
CA ASP A 437 15.02 10.95 -12.89
C ASP A 437 16.33 11.38 -13.57
N ASP A 438 16.38 11.23 -14.90
CA ASP A 438 17.49 11.71 -15.74
C ASP A 438 17.20 13.08 -16.38
N GLY A 439 16.39 13.88 -15.69
CA GLY A 439 15.85 15.15 -16.16
C GLY A 439 16.85 16.31 -16.20
N ALA A 440 16.33 17.54 -16.25
CA ALA A 440 17.14 18.75 -16.26
C ALA A 440 17.88 19.00 -14.93
N GLY A 441 17.50 18.31 -13.85
CA GLY A 441 17.97 18.60 -12.51
C GLY A 441 17.43 19.94 -11.96
N LEU A 442 17.75 20.22 -10.71
CA LEU A 442 17.33 21.44 -10.03
C LEU A 442 18.17 22.64 -10.47
N ASN A 443 17.50 23.71 -10.88
CA ASN A 443 18.18 24.96 -11.23
C ASN A 443 18.50 25.76 -9.97
N ARG A 444 19.75 25.65 -9.52
CA ARG A 444 20.29 26.33 -8.34
C ARG A 444 20.03 27.83 -8.35
N GLU A 445 20.32 28.52 -9.45
CA GLU A 445 20.18 29.98 -9.56
C GLU A 445 18.72 30.43 -9.39
N ARG A 446 17.77 29.71 -9.99
CA ARG A 446 16.34 30.02 -9.85
C ARG A 446 15.83 29.77 -8.43
N ILE A 447 16.29 28.71 -7.77
CA ILE A 447 15.92 28.39 -6.39
C ILE A 447 16.44 29.49 -5.45
N LEU A 448 17.72 29.87 -5.58
CA LEU A 448 18.32 30.95 -4.77
C LEU A 448 17.61 32.29 -4.99
N ALA A 449 17.35 32.66 -6.25
CA ALA A 449 16.63 33.89 -6.57
C ALA A 449 15.22 33.93 -5.95
N LYS A 450 14.50 32.80 -5.96
CA LYS A 450 13.16 32.70 -5.36
C LYS A 450 13.20 32.66 -3.84
N ALA A 451 14.20 32.02 -3.25
CA ALA A 451 14.42 32.04 -1.80
C ALA A 451 14.71 33.47 -1.29
N ILE A 452 15.53 34.23 -2.03
CA ILE A 452 15.80 35.64 -1.71
C ILE A 452 14.53 36.49 -1.83
N SER A 453 13.72 36.29 -2.87
CA SER A 453 12.48 37.08 -3.04
C SER A 453 11.42 36.78 -1.97
N GLN A 454 11.42 35.57 -1.41
CA GLN A 454 10.57 35.18 -0.26
C GLN A 454 11.17 35.57 1.10
N GLY A 455 12.32 36.26 1.13
CA GLY A 455 12.96 36.71 2.38
C GLY A 455 13.59 35.58 3.19
N MET A 456 13.92 34.44 2.56
CA MET A 456 14.65 33.36 3.21
C MET A 456 16.12 33.76 3.39
N ALA A 457 16.75 33.24 4.45
CA ALA A 457 18.17 33.47 4.71
C ALA A 457 18.99 32.60 3.76
N VAL A 458 19.60 33.21 2.76
CA VAL A 458 20.43 32.56 1.75
C VAL A 458 21.87 33.02 1.91
N ASN A 459 22.83 32.08 1.83
CA ASN A 459 24.26 32.37 1.89
C ASN A 459 24.92 31.92 0.56
N GLU A 460 25.93 32.65 0.10
CA GLU A 460 26.71 32.28 -1.10
C GLU A 460 27.44 30.95 -0.94
N ASN A 461 27.75 30.56 0.31
CA ASN A 461 28.49 29.34 0.63
C ASN A 461 27.61 28.07 0.75
N MET A 462 26.30 28.14 0.48
CA MET A 462 25.41 26.97 0.61
C MET A 462 25.82 25.85 -0.35
N THR A 463 25.78 24.60 0.10
CA THR A 463 26.01 23.44 -0.79
C THR A 463 24.83 23.23 -1.75
N ASP A 464 24.98 22.39 -2.78
CA ASP A 464 23.86 22.07 -3.68
C ASP A 464 22.72 21.35 -2.93
N ASP A 465 23.07 20.48 -1.99
CA ASP A 465 22.11 19.76 -1.14
C ASP A 465 21.31 20.73 -0.25
N GLU A 466 22.00 21.70 0.37
CA GLU A 466 21.36 22.74 1.19
C GLU A 466 20.40 23.62 0.37
N VAL A 467 20.76 23.91 -0.88
CA VAL A 467 19.87 24.65 -1.80
C VAL A 467 18.67 23.79 -2.22
N GLY A 468 18.88 22.51 -2.51
CA GLY A 468 17.78 21.58 -2.81
C GLY A 468 16.77 21.48 -1.68
N MET A 469 17.25 21.49 -0.43
CA MET A 469 16.38 21.45 0.77
C MET A 469 15.46 22.66 0.91
N LEU A 470 15.76 23.80 0.28
CA LEU A 470 14.89 24.98 0.30
C LEU A 470 13.54 24.72 -0.39
N ILE A 471 13.47 23.74 -1.29
CA ILE A 471 12.24 23.36 -1.99
C ILE A 471 11.16 22.87 -1.03
N PHE A 472 11.56 22.32 0.12
CA PHE A 472 10.63 21.87 1.15
C PHE A 472 10.17 22.98 2.10
N ALA A 473 10.56 24.24 1.87
CA ALA A 473 10.10 25.33 2.71
C ALA A 473 8.60 25.61 2.49
N PRO A 474 7.84 25.98 3.54
CA PRO A 474 6.41 26.26 3.41
C PRO A 474 6.13 27.35 2.37
N GLY A 475 5.22 27.09 1.44
CA GLY A 475 4.89 28.03 0.35
C GLY A 475 6.00 28.23 -0.68
N PHE A 476 7.05 27.40 -0.66
CA PHE A 476 8.07 27.39 -1.71
C PHE A 476 7.57 26.58 -2.90
N SER A 477 7.22 27.29 -3.98
CA SER A 477 6.93 26.69 -5.27
C SER A 477 7.61 27.52 -6.34
N THR A 478 8.25 26.89 -7.31
CA THR A 478 8.89 27.59 -8.44
C THR A 478 7.89 27.98 -9.52
N ALA A 479 6.67 27.45 -9.51
CA ALA A 479 5.63 27.73 -10.50
C ALA A 479 5.14 29.19 -10.44
N GLU A 480 4.86 29.77 -11.62
CA GLU A 480 4.29 31.12 -11.79
C GLU A 480 2.75 31.09 -11.87
N GLN A 481 2.14 29.93 -12.17
CA GLN A 481 0.70 29.70 -12.18
C GLN A 481 0.36 28.38 -11.48
N VAL A 482 -0.77 28.35 -10.77
CA VAL A 482 -1.36 27.12 -10.22
C VAL A 482 -1.98 26.36 -11.39
N THR A 483 -1.41 25.22 -11.76
CA THR A 483 -1.99 24.34 -12.80
C THR A 483 -3.15 23.53 -12.21
N ASP A 484 -4.17 23.23 -13.02
CA ASP A 484 -5.35 22.45 -12.62
C ASP A 484 -5.02 21.05 -12.08
N VAL A 485 -3.82 20.53 -12.38
CA VAL A 485 -3.31 19.23 -11.90
C VAL A 485 -2.81 19.32 -10.45
N SER A 486 -2.66 20.54 -9.90
CA SER A 486 -2.16 20.83 -8.54
C SER A 486 -3.29 21.12 -7.52
N GLY A 487 -4.55 20.80 -7.89
CA GLY A 487 -5.79 21.20 -7.22
C GLY A 487 -6.06 20.72 -5.78
N ARG A 488 -5.06 20.20 -5.05
CA ARG A 488 -5.18 19.93 -3.59
C ARG A 488 -4.24 20.76 -2.72
N GLY A 489 -3.46 21.69 -3.28
CA GLY A 489 -2.57 22.55 -2.49
C GLY A 489 -1.44 21.78 -1.80
N VAL A 490 -1.05 20.62 -2.35
CA VAL A 490 0.03 19.80 -1.81
C VAL A 490 1.33 20.34 -2.39
N GLY A 491 2.13 21.02 -1.57
CA GLY A 491 3.50 21.42 -1.92
C GLY A 491 4.52 20.36 -1.50
N MET A 492 5.79 20.60 -1.81
CA MET A 492 6.88 19.76 -1.32
C MET A 492 6.99 19.79 0.21
N ASP A 493 6.58 20.88 0.84
CA ASP A 493 6.41 20.99 2.30
C ASP A 493 5.51 19.91 2.90
N VAL A 494 4.40 19.57 2.23
CA VAL A 494 3.49 18.49 2.65
C VAL A 494 4.17 17.13 2.53
N VAL A 495 4.92 16.89 1.45
CA VAL A 495 5.68 15.63 1.29
C VAL A 495 6.68 15.44 2.43
N LYS A 496 7.45 16.48 2.76
CA LYS A 496 8.39 16.43 3.89
C LYS A 496 7.69 16.18 5.21
N ARG A 497 6.57 16.85 5.47
CA ARG A 497 5.79 16.67 6.70
C ARG A 497 5.27 15.23 6.81
N ASN A 498 4.67 14.68 5.76
CA ASN A 498 4.17 13.31 5.75
C ASN A 498 5.29 12.29 6.02
N ILE A 499 6.47 12.49 5.44
CA ILE A 499 7.65 11.64 5.71
C ILE A 499 8.10 11.75 7.16
N GLN A 500 8.13 12.96 7.72
CA GLN A 500 8.49 13.18 9.14
C GLN A 500 7.48 12.57 10.11
N GLU A 501 6.18 12.60 9.79
CA GLU A 501 5.12 11.95 10.58
C GLU A 501 5.25 10.42 10.58
N MET A 502 5.88 9.85 9.55
CA MET A 502 6.28 8.43 9.51
C MET A 502 7.57 8.13 10.28
N GLY A 503 8.20 9.13 10.90
CA GLY A 503 9.50 8.99 11.56
C GLY A 503 10.69 8.90 10.59
N GLY A 504 10.46 9.23 9.31
CA GLY A 504 11.45 9.15 8.25
C GLY A 504 12.25 10.43 8.03
N HIS A 505 13.24 10.31 7.15
CA HIS A 505 14.03 11.42 6.64
C HIS A 505 13.95 11.48 5.11
N VAL A 506 14.11 12.68 4.54
CA VAL A 506 14.15 12.88 3.09
C VAL A 506 15.38 13.68 2.71
N GLU A 507 16.08 13.21 1.68
CA GLU A 507 17.27 13.82 1.11
C GLU A 507 17.06 14.11 -0.37
N ILE A 508 17.67 15.18 -0.88
CA ILE A 508 17.68 15.51 -2.30
C ILE A 508 19.12 15.62 -2.75
N GLN A 509 19.45 14.90 -3.81
CA GLN A 509 20.69 15.07 -4.56
C GLN A 509 20.33 15.41 -6.00
N SER A 510 20.81 16.53 -6.50
CA SER A 510 20.48 16.96 -7.86
C SER A 510 21.68 17.61 -8.52
N LYS A 511 21.82 17.35 -9.82
CA LYS A 511 22.84 17.99 -10.64
C LYS A 511 22.22 18.46 -11.95
N GLN A 512 22.39 19.74 -12.24
CA GLN A 512 21.84 20.35 -13.43
C GLN A 512 22.36 19.66 -14.69
N GLY A 513 21.44 19.26 -15.56
CA GLY A 513 21.68 18.49 -16.78
C GLY A 513 21.82 16.98 -16.59
N SER A 514 21.91 16.46 -15.35
CA SER A 514 22.03 15.02 -15.09
C SER A 514 20.76 14.41 -14.47
N GLY A 515 19.94 15.21 -13.78
CA GLY A 515 18.69 14.77 -13.17
C GLY A 515 18.65 14.99 -11.66
N THR A 516 17.67 14.38 -11.01
CA THR A 516 17.43 14.51 -9.57
C THR A 516 17.17 13.14 -8.96
N THR A 517 17.77 12.90 -7.79
CA THR A 517 17.51 11.74 -6.93
C THR A 517 16.98 12.25 -5.60
N ILE A 518 15.79 11.78 -5.23
CA ILE A 518 15.17 12.04 -3.93
C ILE A 518 15.16 10.73 -3.16
N ARG A 519 15.78 10.71 -1.98
CA ARG A 519 15.81 9.52 -1.11
C ARG A 519 14.92 9.73 0.08
N ILE A 520 14.14 8.71 0.42
CA ILE A 520 13.31 8.64 1.60
C ILE A 520 13.82 7.49 2.46
N LEU A 521 14.24 7.79 3.69
CA LEU A 521 14.65 6.79 4.66
C LEU A 521 13.53 6.63 5.68
N LEU A 522 12.92 5.45 5.77
CA LEU A 522 11.90 5.15 6.78
C LEU A 522 12.42 4.07 7.74
N PRO A 523 12.20 4.19 9.06
CA PRO A 523 12.58 3.14 10.00
C PRO A 523 11.73 1.87 9.81
N LEU A 524 12.33 0.67 9.96
CA LEU A 524 11.58 -0.60 9.92
C LEU A 524 10.76 -0.88 11.19
N THR A 525 11.01 -0.16 12.29
CA THR A 525 10.37 -0.44 13.57
C THR A 525 9.13 0.43 13.79
N LEU A 526 8.29 0.00 14.73
CA LEU A 526 7.45 0.91 15.55
C LEU A 526 8.17 2.24 15.79
N ALA A 527 7.43 3.35 15.86
CA ALA A 527 7.97 4.69 16.05
C ALA A 527 8.88 4.77 17.29
N ILE A 528 10.14 4.39 17.13
CA ILE A 528 11.21 4.45 18.11
C ILE A 528 12.06 5.62 17.67
N LEU A 529 12.23 6.56 18.58
CA LEU A 529 13.03 7.75 18.34
C LEU A 529 14.32 7.62 19.15
N ASP A 530 15.47 7.81 18.49
CA ASP A 530 16.72 8.06 19.19
C ASP A 530 16.65 9.47 19.78
N GLY A 531 16.63 9.56 21.11
CA GLY A 531 16.41 10.79 21.84
C GLY A 531 17.55 11.11 22.81
N MET A 532 17.95 12.38 22.85
CA MET A 532 18.75 12.93 23.94
C MET A 532 17.81 13.35 25.07
N SER A 533 17.90 12.66 26.21
CA SER A 533 17.13 12.99 27.41
C SER A 533 17.79 14.15 28.16
N VAL A 534 17.02 15.20 28.39
CA VAL A 534 17.42 16.43 29.08
C VAL A 534 16.47 16.72 30.23
N ARG A 535 17.00 17.30 31.30
CA ARG A 535 16.23 17.67 32.49
C ARG A 535 16.17 19.17 32.68
N VAL A 536 15.01 19.65 33.10
CA VAL A 536 14.78 21.02 33.57
C VAL A 536 13.99 20.93 34.86
N ALA A 537 14.58 21.39 35.97
CA ALA A 537 14.07 21.16 37.32
C ALA A 537 13.77 19.67 37.58
N GLY A 538 12.51 19.32 37.86
CA GLY A 538 12.04 17.95 38.02
C GLY A 538 11.55 17.29 36.72
N GLU A 539 11.42 18.04 35.63
CA GLU A 539 10.79 17.60 34.39
C GLU A 539 11.81 17.06 33.40
N VAL A 540 11.45 15.98 32.69
CA VAL A 540 12.31 15.34 31.69
C VAL A 540 11.72 15.51 30.30
N PHE A 541 12.56 16.01 29.39
CA PHE A 541 12.24 16.20 27.98
C PHE A 541 13.16 15.34 27.12
N ILE A 542 12.69 14.99 25.92
CA ILE A 542 13.46 14.26 24.92
C ILE A 542 13.68 15.17 23.71
N LEU A 543 14.94 15.37 23.33
CA LEU A 543 15.32 16.06 22.11
C LEU A 543 15.64 15.00 21.04
N PRO A 544 15.03 15.05 19.84
CA PRO A 544 15.40 14.17 18.73
C PRO A 544 16.91 14.25 18.44
N LEU A 545 17.61 13.12 18.49
CA LEU A 545 19.07 13.11 18.41
C LEU A 545 19.59 13.63 17.06
N ASN A 546 18.85 13.39 15.97
CA ASN A 546 19.16 13.91 14.64
C ASN A 546 19.15 15.44 14.54
N ALA A 547 18.45 16.13 15.45
CA ALA A 547 18.42 17.57 15.52
C ALA A 547 19.48 18.16 16.46
N VAL A 548 20.15 17.30 17.25
CA VAL A 548 21.21 17.69 18.20
C VAL A 548 22.56 17.72 17.49
N MET A 549 23.17 18.90 17.40
CA MET A 549 24.48 19.09 16.77
C MET A 549 25.63 18.86 17.75
N GLU A 550 25.61 19.61 18.86
CA GLU A 550 26.58 19.50 19.94
C GLU A 550 25.99 20.04 21.25
N SER A 551 26.67 19.80 22.38
CA SER A 551 26.30 20.36 23.67
C SER A 551 27.52 20.93 24.37
N LEU A 552 27.34 22.05 25.07
CA LEU A 552 28.42 22.75 25.77
C LEU A 552 27.88 23.48 27.00
N GLN A 553 28.76 23.74 27.97
CA GLN A 553 28.44 24.61 29.09
C GLN A 553 28.87 26.05 28.73
N PRO A 554 27.93 27.01 28.67
CA PRO A 554 28.26 28.38 28.26
C PRO A 554 29.03 29.11 29.37
N ARG A 555 29.94 30.00 28.97
CA ARG A 555 30.60 30.94 29.89
C ARG A 555 29.90 32.29 29.85
N GLU A 556 30.08 33.09 30.90
CA GLU A 556 29.53 34.46 30.94
C GLU A 556 30.04 35.33 29.77
N GLU A 557 31.30 35.12 29.36
CA GLU A 557 31.94 35.86 28.26
C GLU A 557 31.31 35.59 26.88
N ASP A 558 30.70 34.41 26.70
CA ASP A 558 30.08 33.99 25.44
C ASP A 558 28.61 34.42 25.34
N LEU A 559 28.04 34.93 26.44
CA LEU A 559 26.63 35.32 26.55
C LEU A 559 26.46 36.81 26.32
N HIS A 560 25.90 37.16 25.16
CA HIS A 560 25.72 38.55 24.77
C HIS A 560 24.24 38.93 24.81
N PRO A 561 23.85 40.01 25.53
CA PRO A 561 22.49 40.54 25.46
C PRO A 561 22.27 41.30 24.14
N LEU A 562 21.20 41.00 23.43
CA LEU A 562 20.72 41.74 22.27
C LEU A 562 19.64 42.76 22.65
N ALA A 563 19.53 43.82 21.85
CA ALA A 563 18.43 44.79 21.97
C ALA A 563 17.09 44.08 21.73
N GLY A 564 16.15 44.19 22.68
CA GLY A 564 14.87 43.46 22.65
C GLY A 564 14.74 42.34 23.69
N GLY A 565 15.70 42.19 24.60
CA GLY A 565 15.65 41.17 25.67
C GLY A 565 16.06 39.77 25.20
N GLU A 566 16.59 39.65 23.99
CA GLU A 566 17.20 38.42 23.51
C GLU A 566 18.58 38.21 24.13
N ARG A 567 18.91 36.96 24.42
CA ARG A 567 20.29 36.56 24.72
C ARG A 567 20.77 35.74 23.55
N VAL A 568 21.97 36.02 23.08
CA VAL A 568 22.66 35.18 22.09
C VAL A 568 23.87 34.56 22.74
N LEU A 569 24.18 33.35 22.30
CA LEU A 569 25.39 32.64 22.67
C LEU A 569 26.35 32.67 21.49
N GLU A 570 27.57 33.12 21.72
CA GLU A 570 28.64 33.05 20.74
C GLU A 570 29.28 31.65 20.77
N VAL A 571 29.24 30.94 19.64
CA VAL A 571 29.88 29.63 19.48
C VAL A 571 30.75 29.65 18.25
N ARG A 572 32.07 29.52 18.43
CA ARG A 572 33.07 29.53 17.34
C ARG A 572 32.94 30.76 16.41
N GLY A 573 32.60 31.93 16.98
CA GLY A 573 32.44 33.20 16.25
C GLY A 573 31.07 33.39 15.59
N GLU A 574 30.12 32.48 15.78
CA GLU A 574 28.73 32.63 15.32
C GLU A 574 27.80 32.93 16.49
N TYR A 575 26.86 33.87 16.30
CA TYR A 575 25.86 34.21 17.31
C TYR A 575 24.58 33.38 17.14
N LEU A 576 24.27 32.56 18.13
CA LEU A 576 23.10 31.69 18.16
C LEU A 576 22.05 32.22 19.15
N PRO A 577 20.76 32.33 18.78
CA PRO A 577 19.70 32.70 19.71
C PRO A 577 19.60 31.70 20.87
N LEU A 578 19.59 32.19 22.11
CA LEU A 578 19.45 31.37 23.31
C LEU A 578 17.98 31.26 23.73
N VAL A 579 17.44 30.05 23.61
CA VAL A 579 16.11 29.64 24.05
C VAL A 579 16.23 28.96 25.40
N GLU A 580 15.40 29.36 26.35
CA GLU A 580 15.37 28.79 27.70
C GLU A 580 14.19 27.83 27.80
N LEU A 581 14.46 26.52 27.91
CA LEU A 581 13.42 25.51 27.85
C LEU A 581 12.36 25.69 28.95
N TRP A 582 12.79 26.08 30.15
CA TRP A 582 11.91 26.36 31.28
C TRP A 582 10.95 27.52 31.05
N LYS A 583 11.37 28.56 30.31
CA LYS A 583 10.48 29.70 30.00
C LYS A 583 9.42 29.33 28.97
N VAL A 584 9.79 28.50 27.99
CA VAL A 584 8.89 28.14 26.90
C VAL A 584 7.75 27.25 27.40
N PHE A 585 8.07 26.29 28.27
CA PHE A 585 7.10 25.35 28.84
C PHE A 585 6.62 25.71 30.25
N ASP A 586 6.93 26.91 30.75
CA ASP A 586 6.50 27.43 32.06
C ASP A 586 6.80 26.46 33.22
N VAL A 587 8.07 26.01 33.30
CA VAL A 587 8.54 25.06 34.31
C VAL A 587 9.12 25.79 35.51
N ASP A 588 8.51 25.58 36.68
CA ASP A 588 8.96 26.13 37.95
C ASP A 588 10.24 25.45 38.47
N GLY A 589 11.10 26.22 39.15
CA GLY A 589 12.27 25.69 39.87
C GLY A 589 13.49 25.36 39.01
N ALA A 590 13.48 25.74 37.73
CA ALA A 590 14.62 25.55 36.82
C ALA A 590 15.79 26.48 37.18
N LYS A 591 17.01 26.10 36.76
CA LYS A 591 18.16 26.99 36.88
C LYS A 591 18.01 28.14 35.89
N THR A 592 17.90 29.36 36.41
CA THR A 592 17.67 30.57 35.59
C THR A 592 18.97 31.20 35.08
N GLU A 593 20.10 30.83 35.65
CA GLU A 593 21.42 31.28 35.21
C GLU A 593 22.01 30.32 34.17
N ALA A 594 22.25 30.83 32.95
CA ALA A 594 22.66 30.00 31.81
C ALA A 594 24.00 29.27 32.03
N THR A 595 24.91 29.88 32.79
CA THR A 595 26.24 29.34 33.14
C THR A 595 26.18 28.10 34.04
N GLN A 596 25.07 27.91 34.76
CA GLN A 596 24.87 26.79 35.67
C GLN A 596 24.16 25.59 35.03
N GLY A 597 23.68 25.76 33.79
CA GLY A 597 23.05 24.73 32.98
C GLY A 597 23.96 24.24 31.85
N ILE A 598 23.37 23.49 30.93
CA ILE A 598 24.02 23.03 29.71
C ILE A 598 23.23 23.57 28.52
N VAL A 599 23.92 24.02 27.49
CA VAL A 599 23.32 24.43 26.23
C VAL A 599 23.46 23.30 25.22
N VAL A 600 22.34 22.93 24.61
CA VAL A 600 22.28 22.00 23.48
C VAL A 600 22.06 22.82 22.21
N ILE A 601 22.96 22.68 21.24
CA ILE A 601 22.83 23.33 19.94
C ILE A 601 21.94 22.46 19.07
N LEU A 602 20.80 23.03 18.65
CA LEU A 602 19.81 22.37 17.83
C LEU A 602 19.79 22.97 16.43
N GLN A 603 19.55 22.12 15.43
CA GLN A 603 19.37 22.51 14.04
C GLN A 603 18.03 22.02 13.51
N SER A 604 17.22 22.96 12.99
CA SER A 604 16.03 22.63 12.22
C SER A 604 15.86 23.60 11.04
N ALA A 605 15.49 23.05 9.88
CA ALA A 605 15.25 23.80 8.64
C ALA A 605 16.38 24.79 8.28
N GLY A 606 17.64 24.36 8.46
CA GLY A 606 18.84 25.16 8.16
C GLY A 606 19.14 26.30 9.15
N ARG A 607 18.33 26.45 10.22
CA ARG A 607 18.56 27.43 11.28
C ARG A 607 19.05 26.72 12.54
N ARG A 608 20.05 27.34 13.17
CA ARG A 608 20.67 26.86 14.40
C ARG A 608 20.27 27.76 15.56
N TYR A 609 19.97 27.16 16.71
CA TYR A 609 19.71 27.88 17.95
C TYR A 609 20.23 27.10 19.14
N ALA A 610 20.45 27.80 20.24
CA ALA A 610 20.96 27.26 21.49
C ALA A 610 19.80 27.02 22.45
N LEU A 611 19.61 25.79 22.94
CA LEU A 611 18.60 25.45 23.93
C LEU A 611 19.24 25.23 25.30
N LEU A 612 18.92 26.08 26.27
CA LEU A 612 19.36 25.95 27.66
C LEU A 612 18.51 24.94 28.42
N VAL A 613 19.18 23.98 29.04
CA VAL A 613 18.62 22.95 29.93
C VAL A 613 19.44 22.86 31.22
N ASP A 614 18.90 22.25 32.28
CA ASP A 614 19.63 22.17 33.55
C ASP A 614 20.69 21.06 33.53
N GLN A 615 20.37 19.92 32.93
CA GLN A 615 21.23 18.73 32.86
C GLN A 615 20.94 17.91 31.59
N LEU A 616 21.98 17.23 31.08
CA LEU A 616 21.84 16.13 30.12
C LEU A 616 21.84 14.82 30.91
N ILE A 617 20.81 14.00 30.73
CA ILE A 617 20.70 12.68 31.35
C ILE A 617 21.46 11.66 30.51
N GLY A 618 21.25 11.68 29.18
CA GLY A 618 21.92 10.79 28.24
C GLY A 618 21.04 10.38 27.06
N GLN A 619 21.60 9.56 26.17
CA GLN A 619 20.93 9.05 24.98
C GLN A 619 20.09 7.82 25.31
N HIS A 620 18.85 7.80 24.83
CA HIS A 620 17.92 6.69 25.01
C HIS A 620 17.13 6.46 23.73
N GLN A 621 16.88 5.21 23.40
CA GLN A 621 15.87 4.86 22.40
C GLN A 621 14.52 4.86 23.10
N VAL A 622 13.61 5.71 22.64
CA VAL A 622 12.31 5.89 23.28
C VAL A 622 11.18 5.52 22.34
N VAL A 623 10.19 4.79 22.84
CA VAL A 623 8.98 4.44 22.09
C VAL A 623 8.07 5.67 22.07
N VAL A 624 7.80 6.19 20.87
CA VAL A 624 6.95 7.35 20.66
C VAL A 624 5.49 6.94 20.84
N LYS A 625 4.79 7.61 21.76
CA LYS A 625 3.34 7.50 21.95
C LYS A 625 2.67 8.80 21.51
N ASN A 626 1.61 8.67 20.70
CA ASN A 626 0.82 9.82 20.29
C ASN A 626 0.06 10.39 21.50
N LEU A 627 0.14 11.72 21.68
CA LEU A 627 -0.56 12.46 22.74
C LEU A 627 -2.04 12.71 22.40
N GLU A 628 -2.39 12.75 21.11
CA GLU A 628 -3.67 13.29 20.61
C GLU A 628 -4.90 12.46 20.98
N SER A 629 -4.74 11.17 21.29
CA SER A 629 -5.86 10.32 21.71
C SER A 629 -6.47 10.75 23.05
N ASN A 630 -5.66 11.34 23.94
CA ASN A 630 -6.03 11.60 25.34
C ASN A 630 -5.80 13.06 25.77
N TYR A 631 -4.96 13.81 25.06
CA TYR A 631 -4.50 15.14 25.45
C TYR A 631 -4.62 16.15 24.31
N ARG A 632 -4.77 17.43 24.67
CA ARG A 632 -4.74 18.52 23.69
C ARG A 632 -3.32 18.69 23.15
N LYS A 633 -3.20 19.03 21.87
CA LYS A 633 -1.94 19.36 21.22
C LYS A 633 -1.26 20.51 21.96
N VAL A 634 -0.08 20.26 22.52
CA VAL A 634 0.75 21.28 23.18
C VAL A 634 1.72 21.82 22.15
N PRO A 635 1.68 23.12 21.82
CA PRO A 635 2.64 23.71 20.90
C PRO A 635 4.08 23.47 21.39
N GLY A 636 4.97 23.03 20.50
CA GLY A 636 6.38 22.75 20.83
C GLY A 636 6.66 21.32 21.29
N ILE A 637 5.63 20.47 21.38
CA ILE A 637 5.74 19.05 21.72
C ILE A 637 5.17 18.24 20.56
N SER A 638 5.95 17.28 20.05
CA SER A 638 5.52 16.39 18.97
C SER A 638 4.82 15.14 19.49
N ALA A 639 5.29 14.59 20.61
CA ALA A 639 4.80 13.34 21.18
C ALA A 639 5.23 13.17 22.64
N ALA A 640 4.90 12.02 23.25
CA ALA A 640 5.39 11.65 24.58
C ALA A 640 5.96 10.22 24.59
N THR A 641 6.72 9.90 25.63
CA THR A 641 7.23 8.56 25.88
C THR A 641 7.18 8.23 27.37
N ILE A 642 7.35 6.95 27.69
CA ILE A 642 7.41 6.45 29.06
C ILE A 642 8.85 6.00 29.32
N LEU A 643 9.49 6.60 30.31
CA LEU A 643 10.85 6.27 30.73
C LEU A 643 10.89 4.98 31.55
N GLY A 644 12.09 4.43 31.75
CA GLY A 644 12.30 3.20 32.51
C GLY A 644 11.88 3.29 33.99
N ASP A 645 11.71 4.47 34.55
CA ASP A 645 11.17 4.64 35.91
C ASP A 645 9.64 4.78 35.94
N GLY A 646 8.98 4.69 34.78
CA GLY A 646 7.54 4.88 34.60
C GLY A 646 7.11 6.34 34.51
N SER A 647 8.04 7.29 34.59
CA SER A 647 7.75 8.71 34.37
C SER A 647 7.46 8.98 32.90
N VAL A 648 6.67 10.02 32.64
CA VAL A 648 6.36 10.48 31.27
C VAL A 648 7.38 11.54 30.89
N ALA A 649 7.97 11.40 29.70
CA ALA A 649 8.82 12.42 29.12
C ALA A 649 8.22 12.95 27.81
N LEU A 650 8.35 14.25 27.60
CA LEU A 650 7.77 14.95 26.45
C LEU A 650 8.82 15.08 25.34
N ILE A 651 8.46 14.70 24.12
CA ILE A 651 9.32 14.78 22.94
C ILE A 651 9.15 16.17 22.33
N VAL A 652 10.25 16.93 22.28
CA VAL A 652 10.26 18.32 21.84
C VAL A 652 10.23 18.40 20.32
N ASP A 653 9.33 19.22 19.78
CA ASP A 653 9.35 19.64 18.38
C ASP A 653 10.32 20.81 18.21
N VAL A 654 11.53 20.51 17.74
CA VAL A 654 12.61 21.47 17.53
C VAL A 654 12.23 22.61 16.58
N SER A 655 11.38 22.33 15.59
CA SER A 655 10.96 23.34 14.61
C SER A 655 9.95 24.30 15.22
N ALA A 656 8.94 23.75 15.93
CA ALA A 656 7.90 24.53 16.56
C ALA A 656 8.42 25.35 17.76
N LEU A 657 9.36 24.80 18.54
CA LEU A 657 9.92 25.44 19.73
C LEU A 657 10.55 26.81 19.41
N GLN A 658 11.24 26.92 18.28
CA GLN A 658 11.85 28.16 17.82
C GLN A 658 10.79 29.22 17.48
N GLY A 659 9.67 28.82 16.88
CA GLY A 659 8.54 29.70 16.58
C GLY A 659 7.87 30.23 17.85
N LEU A 660 7.60 29.33 18.80
CA LEU A 660 6.97 29.66 20.09
C LEU A 660 7.77 30.67 20.91
N ASN A 661 9.11 30.53 20.91
CA ASN A 661 9.97 31.48 21.61
C ASN A 661 9.81 32.92 21.07
N ARG A 662 9.64 33.06 19.74
CA ARG A 662 9.40 34.37 19.11
C ARG A 662 8.00 34.92 19.42
N GLU A 663 6.97 34.09 19.33
CA GLU A 663 5.58 34.49 19.56
C GLU A 663 5.33 34.94 21.01
N GLN A 664 5.77 34.14 22.00
CA GLN A 664 5.63 34.50 23.42
C GLN A 664 6.33 35.84 23.74
N ARG A 665 7.45 36.14 23.07
CA ARG A 665 8.20 37.39 23.29
C ARG A 665 7.59 38.59 22.59
N MET A 666 7.04 38.42 21.40
CA MET A 666 6.26 39.47 20.74
C MET A 666 5.05 39.87 21.58
N ALA A 667 4.37 38.89 22.21
CA ALA A 667 3.28 39.16 23.13
C ALA A 667 3.74 39.93 24.38
N ILE A 668 4.91 39.62 24.94
CA ILE A 668 5.49 40.33 26.10
C ILE A 668 5.97 41.75 25.74
N THR A 669 6.45 41.97 24.51
CA THR A 669 6.93 43.29 24.07
C THR A 669 5.78 44.22 23.66
N ALA A 670 4.63 43.65 23.29
CA ALA A 670 3.42 44.39 22.93
C ALA A 670 2.50 44.71 24.12
N ALA A 671 2.68 44.01 25.25
CA ALA A 671 2.02 44.28 26.53
C ALA A 671 2.85 45.26 27.38
#